data_AF-A0A1J4L3S1-F1
#
_entry.id   AF-A0A1J4L3S1-F1
#
_cell.length_a   1.000
_cell.length_b   1.000
_cell.length_c   1.000
_cell.angle_alpha   90.00
_cell.angle_beta   90.00
_cell.angle_gamma   90.00
#
_symmetry.space_group_name_H-M   'P 1'
#
loop_
_entity.id
_entity.type
_entity.pdbx_description
1 polymer ?
#
loop_
_entity_poly.entity_id
_entity_poly.type
_entity_poly.pdbx_seq_one_letter_code
_entity_poly.pdbx_strand_id
1 'polypeptide(L)'
;MNDMENGNIIYISNIPVDANANSIIELYGKYGKIFRVKFLNQLYSDDSHEEWGTLEYSSGVALLQFQDNNSYRKCIEDKDPLIINGYVLINETDCSNIKSKYNKSAFVFYTSPHINFDFLVRTFSEKYSVDFIEILYHVSYNRPGMAVVRFPSIKQRQEAADEFCNSDFCVELPSYDFEKLSFDEDDIMPPVIHVPDRTAYYNHIQFERWLDFKLKYLDQPTFKVNSFLASQFSSKIRDQLMNIKCIQNPNIFKVSVTTQGDFQLVADSLMGQTIQITPENAIFLLLCAQDLGMEQLESAVHQLIDDFNNEEMIFKFCNELYKAKLDTSRHVEFFAKNFKTIRGLNSFKMLPLDIICLVLDSPYLEIGTEKSYSEWLFEFYDKDDSARIRLIPYMLKYMNTFDGEKVRSILAKPGANMNSLREPISQLLRSGLGEETITIDKFHTCKYDKNSPSDGIFGHIKKVFGKPVSEVVEITGSSCLAAIIDPQTSSNQYYVSPSMEDMWIEFDFKKHPFICHTYTLKTINKQDAPHLKNWALEGSIDGKSWIILHSVEKNDSLRGPGKVRTFDVNNSNNTQYRFLRLHQTGKNWHESYQLLIQTIEFYGSLGKEGLLYSKGKEWFGVFDYLSKKYRTNPVHIGEIKIKCAADPSFLVNPEWSRLNGMWRSPDYPNSFVSFNFHDIKVAIDMYTLKTYQGPNHPQEWVVEGSDDGVLWSEIDRKNQKSFSKPWEEVVFTCRQLSKPFSHLRIKMTGPTKSGQHIFWLSYVEFYGKIFISNTPNQND
;
A
#
# COMPACT_ATOMS: atom_id res chain seq x y z
N MET A 1 -40.89 37.99 -56.98
CA MET A 1 -40.34 36.97 -56.07
C MET A 1 -39.10 37.60 -55.46
N ASN A 2 -39.13 38.14 -54.23
CA ASN A 2 -37.95 38.40 -53.37
C ASN A 2 -38.36 39.19 -52.09
N ASP A 3 -39.44 38.80 -51.41
CA ASP A 3 -40.17 39.66 -50.45
C ASP A 3 -40.17 39.17 -48.98
N MET A 4 -39.05 38.64 -48.49
CA MET A 4 -38.79 38.44 -47.04
C MET A 4 -37.30 38.67 -46.70
N GLU A 5 -36.65 39.60 -47.39
CA GLU A 5 -35.19 39.75 -47.31
C GLU A 5 -34.79 40.82 -46.29
N ASN A 6 -34.16 40.34 -45.20
CA ASN A 6 -33.29 41.03 -44.23
C ASN A 6 -33.83 41.44 -42.85
N GLY A 7 -35.06 41.08 -42.45
CA GLY A 7 -35.57 41.42 -41.11
C GLY A 7 -35.16 40.50 -39.95
N ASN A 8 -34.88 39.22 -40.22
CA ASN A 8 -34.96 38.15 -39.19
C ASN A 8 -33.71 37.27 -39.14
N ILE A 9 -32.53 37.80 -39.46
CA ILE A 9 -31.27 37.05 -39.57
C ILE A 9 -30.34 37.43 -38.42
N ILE A 10 -29.74 36.45 -37.76
CA ILE A 10 -28.69 36.65 -36.76
C ILE A 10 -27.37 36.00 -37.19
N TYR A 11 -26.28 36.55 -36.65
CA TYR A 11 -24.93 36.03 -36.84
C TYR A 11 -24.44 35.36 -35.56
N ILE A 12 -23.89 34.18 -35.72
CA ILE A 12 -23.36 33.38 -34.64
C ILE A 12 -21.88 33.20 -34.94
N SER A 13 -21.02 33.71 -34.07
CA SER A 13 -19.56 33.59 -34.16
C SER A 13 -19.02 32.67 -33.06
N ASN A 14 -17.82 32.14 -33.29
CA ASN A 14 -17.12 31.14 -32.50
C ASN A 14 -17.80 29.78 -32.37
N ILE A 15 -18.39 29.30 -33.47
CA ILE A 15 -19.04 27.99 -33.53
C ILE A 15 -17.99 26.86 -33.53
N PRO A 16 -18.19 25.77 -32.77
CA PRO A 16 -17.31 24.60 -32.80
C PRO A 16 -17.21 23.99 -34.20
N VAL A 17 -16.05 23.40 -34.49
CA VAL A 17 -15.73 22.81 -35.81
C VAL A 17 -16.73 21.71 -36.20
N ASP A 18 -17.26 20.97 -35.22
CA ASP A 18 -18.18 19.86 -35.36
C ASP A 18 -19.67 20.27 -35.39
N ALA A 19 -19.97 21.55 -35.21
CA ALA A 19 -21.35 22.02 -35.24
C ALA A 19 -21.93 21.99 -36.66
N ASN A 20 -23.14 21.45 -36.78
CA ASN A 20 -23.87 21.37 -38.05
C ASN A 20 -25.21 22.14 -37.97
N ALA A 21 -25.93 22.21 -39.09
CA ALA A 21 -27.16 22.98 -39.19
C ALA A 21 -28.19 22.57 -38.14
N ASN A 22 -28.25 21.28 -37.80
CA ASN A 22 -29.18 20.77 -36.81
C ASN A 22 -28.80 21.14 -35.38
N SER A 23 -27.51 21.15 -35.06
CA SER A 23 -27.03 21.64 -33.75
C SER A 23 -27.43 23.11 -33.53
N ILE A 24 -27.34 23.93 -34.57
CA ILE A 24 -27.80 25.33 -34.51
C ILE A 24 -29.33 25.41 -34.39
N ILE A 25 -30.05 24.53 -35.08
CA ILE A 25 -31.51 24.43 -34.97
C ILE A 25 -31.94 24.06 -33.54
N GLU A 26 -31.31 23.07 -32.92
CA GLU A 26 -31.64 22.65 -31.56
C GLU A 26 -31.42 23.78 -30.55
N LEU A 27 -30.31 24.51 -30.69
CA LEU A 27 -29.95 25.60 -29.79
C LEU A 27 -30.87 26.82 -29.93
N TYR A 28 -31.16 27.22 -31.17
CA TYR A 28 -31.89 28.47 -31.44
C TYR A 28 -33.37 28.26 -31.77
N GLY A 29 -33.80 27.03 -32.05
CA GLY A 29 -35.18 26.68 -32.35
C GLY A 29 -36.14 26.94 -31.19
N LYS A 30 -35.63 27.02 -29.95
CA LYS A 30 -36.41 27.43 -28.76
C LYS A 30 -37.00 28.85 -28.89
N TYR A 31 -36.38 29.73 -29.68
CA TYR A 31 -36.89 31.08 -29.90
C TYR A 31 -38.00 31.10 -30.96
N GLY A 32 -38.01 30.11 -31.86
CA GLY A 32 -39.05 29.84 -32.85
C GLY A 32 -38.52 29.11 -34.08
N LYS A 33 -39.39 28.87 -35.07
CA LYS A 33 -39.03 28.10 -36.27
C LYS A 33 -37.93 28.82 -37.07
N ILE A 34 -36.86 28.09 -37.35
CA ILE A 34 -35.71 28.56 -38.14
C ILE A 34 -35.97 28.20 -39.60
N PHE A 35 -35.79 29.14 -40.52
CA PHE A 35 -36.02 28.96 -41.95
C PHE A 35 -34.76 28.51 -42.71
N ARG A 36 -33.59 29.04 -42.34
CA ARG A 36 -32.31 28.75 -43.01
C ARG A 36 -31.13 28.84 -42.04
N VAL A 37 -30.12 28.00 -42.27
CA VAL A 37 -28.80 28.06 -41.62
C VAL A 37 -27.73 28.07 -42.70
N LYS A 38 -26.63 28.79 -42.48
CA LYS A 38 -25.46 28.75 -43.36
C LYS A 38 -24.16 28.82 -42.59
N PHE A 39 -23.25 27.89 -42.86
CA PHE A 39 -21.89 27.92 -42.34
C PHE A 39 -20.93 28.55 -43.35
N LEU A 40 -19.88 29.17 -42.85
CA LEU A 40 -18.72 29.53 -43.67
C LEU A 40 -17.70 28.40 -43.42
N ASN A 41 -17.32 27.62 -44.44
CA ASN A 41 -16.44 26.45 -44.28
C ASN A 41 -15.13 26.63 -45.08
N GLN A 42 -14.10 25.88 -44.70
CA GLN A 42 -12.90 25.69 -45.51
C GLN A 42 -12.41 24.24 -45.49
N LEU A 43 -11.89 23.76 -46.62
CA LEU A 43 -11.39 22.39 -46.81
C LEU A 43 -9.86 22.40 -46.71
N TYR A 44 -9.28 21.55 -45.86
CA TYR A 44 -7.83 21.45 -45.68
C TYR A 44 -7.32 20.07 -46.12
N SER A 45 -6.40 20.05 -47.08
CA SER A 45 -5.63 18.87 -47.48
C SER A 45 -4.14 19.14 -47.22
N ASP A 46 -3.56 18.48 -46.21
CA ASP A 46 -2.10 18.50 -46.03
C ASP A 46 -1.54 17.14 -46.45
N ASP A 47 -0.86 17.12 -47.61
CA ASP A 47 -0.30 15.91 -48.25
C ASP A 47 0.86 15.29 -47.44
N SER A 48 1.29 15.91 -46.34
CA SER A 48 2.36 15.39 -45.49
C SER A 48 1.91 14.34 -44.46
N HIS A 49 0.59 14.13 -44.29
CA HIS A 49 0.02 13.08 -43.44
C HIS A 49 -1.09 12.30 -44.16
N GLU A 50 -0.70 11.45 -45.13
CA GLU A 50 -1.59 10.59 -45.95
C GLU A 50 -2.51 9.64 -45.16
N GLU A 51 -2.40 9.53 -43.82
CA GLU A 51 -3.22 8.64 -43.00
C GLU A 51 -4.54 9.25 -42.48
N TRP A 52 -4.79 10.55 -42.67
CA TRP A 52 -5.93 11.22 -42.00
C TRP A 52 -7.02 11.78 -42.91
N GLY A 53 -6.84 11.73 -44.24
CA GLY A 53 -7.82 12.24 -45.20
C GLY A 53 -8.01 13.76 -45.12
N THR A 54 -8.69 14.33 -46.13
CA THR A 54 -9.03 15.75 -46.20
C THR A 54 -9.89 16.13 -45.00
N LEU A 55 -9.40 17.03 -44.15
CA LEU A 55 -10.13 17.52 -42.99
C LEU A 55 -10.97 18.74 -43.41
N GLU A 56 -12.29 18.61 -43.33
CA GLU A 56 -13.22 19.73 -43.50
C GLU A 56 -13.34 20.47 -42.16
N TYR A 57 -13.01 21.76 -42.13
CA TYR A 57 -13.21 22.59 -40.96
C TYR A 57 -14.34 23.59 -41.22
N SER A 58 -15.36 23.60 -40.36
CA SER A 58 -16.28 24.74 -40.33
C SER A 58 -15.54 25.94 -39.73
N SER A 59 -15.48 27.05 -40.47
CA SER A 59 -14.97 28.30 -39.92
C SER A 59 -16.02 28.77 -38.93
N GLY A 60 -15.61 29.17 -37.72
CA GLY A 60 -16.51 29.35 -36.58
C GLY A 60 -17.53 30.48 -36.69
N VAL A 61 -18.20 30.67 -37.82
CA VAL A 61 -19.27 31.65 -38.03
C VAL A 61 -20.40 31.00 -38.86
N ALA A 62 -21.63 31.08 -38.35
CA ALA A 62 -22.84 30.72 -39.08
C ALA A 62 -23.86 31.85 -39.11
N LEU A 63 -24.71 31.81 -40.13
CA LEU A 63 -25.85 32.69 -40.32
C LEU A 63 -27.14 31.90 -40.05
N LEU A 64 -28.05 32.50 -39.29
CA LEU A 64 -29.34 31.89 -38.95
C LEU A 64 -30.48 32.83 -39.32
N GLN A 65 -31.50 32.33 -40.04
CA GLN A 65 -32.70 33.09 -40.37
C GLN A 65 -33.94 32.49 -39.72
N PHE A 66 -34.67 33.29 -38.93
CA PHE A 66 -35.96 32.89 -38.35
C PHE A 66 -37.13 33.09 -39.32
N GLN A 67 -38.14 32.22 -39.23
CA GLN A 67 -39.33 32.27 -40.06
C GLN A 67 -40.19 33.51 -39.77
N ASP A 68 -40.22 33.98 -38.53
CA ASP A 68 -40.96 35.18 -38.11
C ASP A 68 -40.11 36.16 -37.28
N ASN A 69 -40.52 37.42 -37.32
CA ASN A 69 -39.81 38.54 -36.69
C ASN A 69 -39.90 38.51 -35.16
N ASN A 70 -40.91 37.85 -34.59
CA ASN A 70 -41.14 37.81 -33.16
C ASN A 70 -40.17 36.82 -32.49
N SER A 71 -39.94 35.68 -33.14
CA SER A 71 -38.91 34.70 -32.78
C SER A 71 -37.50 35.28 -32.84
N TYR A 72 -37.21 36.05 -33.90
CA TYR A 72 -35.98 36.84 -34.01
C TYR A 72 -35.80 37.83 -32.84
N ARG A 73 -36.84 38.62 -32.51
CA ARG A 73 -36.76 39.58 -31.38
C ARG A 73 -36.57 38.89 -30.04
N LYS A 74 -37.27 37.78 -29.78
CA LYS A 74 -37.08 36.97 -28.57
C LYS A 74 -35.64 36.47 -28.43
N CYS A 75 -35.01 36.08 -29.54
CA CYS A 75 -33.63 35.61 -29.54
C CYS A 75 -32.63 36.74 -29.23
N ILE A 76 -32.89 37.97 -29.67
CA ILE A 76 -31.99 39.12 -29.47
C ILE A 76 -32.21 39.80 -28.12
N GLU A 77 -33.45 39.87 -27.65
CA GLU A 77 -33.79 40.46 -26.35
C GLU A 77 -33.41 39.55 -25.17
N ASP A 78 -33.12 38.27 -25.45
CA ASP A 78 -32.54 37.36 -24.48
C ASP A 78 -31.12 37.82 -24.12
N LYS A 79 -30.92 38.20 -22.85
CA LYS A 79 -29.65 38.77 -22.35
C LYS A 79 -28.52 37.74 -22.29
N ASP A 80 -28.83 36.46 -22.44
CA ASP A 80 -27.84 35.39 -22.47
C ASP A 80 -28.28 34.28 -23.42
N PRO A 81 -28.14 34.49 -24.75
CA PRO A 81 -28.53 33.52 -25.75
C PRO A 81 -27.50 32.39 -25.76
N LEU A 82 -27.69 31.44 -24.82
CA LEU A 82 -26.95 30.19 -24.60
C LEU A 82 -25.62 30.08 -25.35
N ILE A 83 -24.57 30.36 -24.60
CA ILE A 83 -23.19 30.27 -25.01
C ILE A 83 -22.80 28.80 -25.27
N ILE A 84 -22.33 28.47 -26.48
CA ILE A 84 -21.63 27.20 -26.74
C ILE A 84 -20.21 27.35 -26.16
N ASN A 85 -19.87 26.63 -25.09
CA ASN A 85 -18.52 26.57 -24.52
C ASN A 85 -17.82 27.93 -24.28
N GLY A 86 -18.51 28.91 -23.70
CA GLY A 86 -17.90 30.20 -23.31
C GLY A 86 -17.80 31.26 -24.41
N TYR A 87 -18.20 30.99 -25.66
CA TYR A 87 -18.12 31.99 -26.72
C TYR A 87 -19.31 31.94 -27.69
N VAL A 88 -20.26 32.87 -27.56
CA VAL A 88 -21.10 33.29 -28.68
C VAL A 88 -21.28 34.79 -28.59
N LEU A 89 -20.84 35.52 -29.60
CA LEU A 89 -21.04 36.96 -29.72
C LEU A 89 -22.04 37.22 -30.85
N ILE A 90 -23.24 37.67 -30.48
CA ILE A 90 -24.26 38.13 -31.42
C ILE A 90 -23.96 39.60 -31.72
N ASN A 91 -23.44 39.90 -32.91
CA ASN A 91 -23.16 41.27 -33.30
C ASN A 91 -24.26 41.80 -34.23
N GLU A 92 -24.97 42.83 -33.76
CA GLU A 92 -26.19 43.39 -34.35
C GLU A 92 -25.93 44.41 -35.47
N THR A 93 -24.69 44.60 -35.91
CA THR A 93 -24.35 45.75 -36.77
C THR A 93 -24.34 45.43 -38.28
N ASP A 94 -25.43 45.86 -38.92
CA ASP A 94 -25.73 45.98 -40.36
C ASP A 94 -25.79 44.67 -41.17
N CYS A 95 -26.98 44.06 -41.16
CA CYS A 95 -27.37 42.90 -41.95
C CYS A 95 -27.57 43.17 -43.45
N SER A 96 -27.19 44.34 -43.99
CA SER A 96 -27.35 44.63 -45.41
C SER A 96 -26.14 44.14 -46.23
N ASN A 97 -26.20 42.86 -46.60
CA ASN A 97 -25.30 42.14 -47.51
C ASN A 97 -23.85 41.94 -47.02
N ILE A 98 -23.67 40.98 -46.12
CA ILE A 98 -22.38 40.40 -45.71
C ILE A 98 -21.49 39.95 -46.86
N LYS A 99 -22.07 39.59 -48.02
CA LYS A 99 -21.31 39.32 -49.25
C LYS A 99 -20.40 40.48 -49.65
N SER A 100 -20.70 41.72 -49.23
CA SER A 100 -19.85 42.90 -49.42
C SER A 100 -18.81 43.10 -48.31
N LYS A 101 -19.15 42.74 -47.05
CA LYS A 101 -18.34 42.99 -45.85
C LYS A 101 -17.03 42.20 -45.85
N TYR A 102 -17.08 40.92 -46.25
CA TYR A 102 -15.91 40.03 -46.29
C TYR A 102 -15.42 39.70 -47.70
N ASN A 103 -16.02 40.29 -48.74
CA ASN A 103 -15.58 40.06 -50.12
C ASN A 103 -14.11 40.43 -50.36
N LYS A 104 -13.63 41.40 -49.58
CA LYS A 104 -12.25 41.87 -49.65
C LYS A 104 -11.40 41.36 -48.48
N SER A 105 -11.93 40.46 -47.66
CA SER A 105 -11.23 39.91 -46.51
C SER A 105 -10.76 38.49 -46.76
N ALA A 106 -9.51 38.21 -46.39
CA ALA A 106 -8.99 36.85 -46.24
C ALA A 106 -9.02 36.46 -44.77
N PHE A 107 -9.17 35.16 -44.54
CA PHE A 107 -9.19 34.53 -43.24
C PHE A 107 -7.83 33.87 -43.02
N VAL A 108 -7.21 34.17 -41.88
CA VAL A 108 -5.86 33.71 -41.57
C VAL A 108 -5.90 32.78 -40.38
N PHE A 109 -5.48 31.54 -40.56
CA PHE A 109 -5.46 30.51 -39.51
C PHE A 109 -4.04 30.09 -39.19
N TYR A 110 -3.72 29.97 -37.91
CA TYR A 110 -2.36 29.67 -37.48
C TYR A 110 -2.36 28.76 -36.25
N THR A 111 -1.44 27.82 -36.19
CA THR A 111 -1.34 26.86 -35.07
C THR A 111 -0.27 27.25 -34.07
N SER A 112 0.60 28.20 -34.41
CA SER A 112 1.71 28.56 -33.54
C SER A 112 1.43 29.84 -32.74
N PRO A 113 1.61 29.83 -31.41
CA PRO A 113 1.27 30.98 -30.55
C PRO A 113 2.18 32.20 -30.76
N HIS A 114 3.30 32.06 -31.48
CA HIS A 114 4.16 33.19 -31.85
C HIS A 114 3.55 34.07 -32.96
N ILE A 115 2.56 33.54 -33.70
CA ILE A 115 1.83 34.27 -34.72
C ILE A 115 0.76 35.10 -34.00
N ASN A 116 1.10 36.35 -33.75
CA ASN A 116 0.26 37.32 -33.04
C ASN A 116 -0.05 38.53 -33.93
N PHE A 117 -0.76 39.52 -33.39
CA PHE A 117 -1.23 40.67 -34.17
C PHE A 117 -0.06 41.38 -34.87
N ASP A 118 1.02 41.64 -34.13
CA ASP A 118 2.19 42.33 -34.64
C ASP A 118 2.90 41.52 -35.73
N PHE A 119 2.96 40.20 -35.57
CA PHE A 119 3.51 39.31 -36.58
C PHE A 119 2.70 39.35 -37.88
N LEU A 120 1.36 39.30 -37.79
CA LEU A 120 0.48 39.36 -38.96
C LEU A 120 0.51 40.73 -39.63
N VAL A 121 0.50 41.81 -38.84
CA VAL A 121 0.63 43.18 -39.37
C VAL A 121 1.96 43.32 -40.09
N ARG A 122 3.08 42.89 -39.50
CA ARG A 122 4.38 42.93 -40.18
C ARG A 122 4.36 42.12 -41.47
N THR A 123 3.89 40.88 -41.41
CA THR A 123 3.95 39.95 -42.54
C THR A 123 3.08 40.38 -43.72
N PHE A 124 1.84 40.81 -43.46
CA PHE A 124 0.95 41.25 -44.54
C PHE A 124 1.25 42.69 -44.99
N SER A 125 1.57 43.61 -44.07
CA SER A 125 1.77 45.02 -44.42
C SER A 125 3.12 45.31 -45.06
N GLU A 126 4.11 44.41 -44.94
CA GLU A 126 5.39 44.52 -45.67
C GLU A 126 5.21 44.40 -47.19
N LYS A 127 4.21 43.65 -47.66
CA LYS A 127 4.00 43.36 -49.08
C LYS A 127 2.68 43.90 -49.65
N TYR A 128 1.64 44.01 -48.81
CA TYR A 128 0.29 44.38 -49.22
C TYR A 128 -0.21 45.60 -48.44
N SER A 129 -1.00 46.45 -49.09
CA SER A 129 -1.80 47.44 -48.36
C SER A 129 -2.98 46.70 -47.72
N VAL A 130 -3.15 46.84 -46.41
CA VAL A 130 -4.19 46.17 -45.63
C VAL A 130 -5.09 47.24 -45.00
N ASP A 131 -6.42 47.08 -45.13
CA ASP A 131 -7.40 48.00 -44.55
C ASP A 131 -7.46 47.83 -43.02
N PHE A 132 -7.55 46.57 -42.56
CA PHE A 132 -7.40 46.23 -41.14
C PHE A 132 -7.08 44.75 -40.98
N ILE A 133 -6.49 44.42 -39.83
CA ILE A 133 -6.33 43.06 -39.33
C ILE A 133 -7.08 42.96 -38.01
N GLU A 134 -7.76 41.85 -37.77
CA GLU A 134 -8.47 41.58 -36.52
C GLU A 134 -8.20 40.13 -36.11
N ILE A 135 -7.65 39.91 -34.91
CA ILE A 135 -7.54 38.56 -34.35
C ILE A 135 -8.87 38.25 -33.67
N LEU A 136 -9.57 37.22 -34.16
CA LEU A 136 -10.82 36.75 -33.57
C LEU A 136 -10.56 35.86 -32.36
N TYR A 137 -9.54 35.00 -32.44
CA TYR A 137 -9.09 34.21 -31.30
C TYR A 137 -7.63 33.78 -31.46
N HIS A 138 -6.92 33.72 -30.33
CA HIS A 138 -5.54 33.21 -30.28
C HIS A 138 -5.51 31.67 -30.26
N VAL A 139 -4.35 31.11 -30.64
CA VAL A 139 -4.04 29.69 -30.49
C VAL A 139 -4.25 29.29 -29.03
N SER A 140 -5.00 28.21 -28.81
CA SER A 140 -5.04 27.52 -27.53
C SER A 140 -4.58 26.08 -27.71
N TYR A 141 -4.41 25.35 -26.61
CA TYR A 141 -3.96 23.96 -26.63
C TYR A 141 -4.83 23.04 -27.52
N ASN A 142 -6.10 23.41 -27.77
CA ASN A 142 -7.08 22.59 -28.50
C ASN A 142 -7.62 23.25 -29.77
N ARG A 143 -7.17 24.47 -30.14
CA ARG A 143 -7.69 25.18 -31.31
C ARG A 143 -6.64 26.05 -31.99
N PRO A 144 -6.61 26.12 -33.35
CA PRO A 144 -5.80 27.09 -34.04
C PRO A 144 -6.30 28.52 -33.76
N GLY A 145 -5.40 29.49 -33.83
CA GLY A 145 -5.73 30.91 -33.84
C GLY A 145 -6.32 31.32 -35.19
N MET A 146 -7.15 32.37 -35.17
CA MET A 146 -7.82 32.91 -36.35
C MET A 146 -7.78 34.43 -36.34
N ALA A 147 -7.47 34.99 -37.50
CA ALA A 147 -7.55 36.40 -37.79
C ALA A 147 -8.29 36.66 -39.10
N VAL A 148 -8.82 37.87 -39.26
CA VAL A 148 -9.39 38.37 -40.50
C VAL A 148 -8.54 39.53 -40.98
N VAL A 149 -8.06 39.43 -42.22
CA VAL A 149 -7.25 40.45 -42.88
C VAL A 149 -8.06 41.03 -44.02
N ARG A 150 -8.41 42.31 -43.94
CA ARG A 150 -9.16 42.99 -45.00
C ARG A 150 -8.23 43.76 -45.92
N PHE A 151 -8.43 43.61 -47.22
CA PHE A 151 -7.65 44.28 -48.26
C PHE A 151 -8.47 45.38 -48.95
N PRO A 152 -7.80 46.41 -49.51
CA PRO A 152 -8.46 47.46 -50.28
C PRO A 152 -9.20 46.93 -51.52
N SER A 153 -8.73 45.82 -52.10
CA SER A 153 -9.29 45.21 -53.31
C SER A 153 -9.37 43.68 -53.23
N ILE A 154 -10.33 43.10 -53.97
CA ILE A 154 -10.50 41.64 -54.08
C ILE A 154 -9.27 40.99 -54.71
N LYS A 155 -8.60 41.69 -55.64
CA LYS A 155 -7.39 41.19 -56.31
C LYS A 155 -6.23 40.97 -55.34
N GLN A 156 -5.97 41.94 -54.47
CA GLN A 156 -4.91 41.83 -53.44
C GLN A 156 -5.20 40.74 -52.43
N ARG A 157 -6.48 40.57 -52.04
CA ARG A 157 -6.90 39.45 -51.20
C ARG A 157 -6.54 38.11 -51.84
N GLN A 158 -6.75 37.97 -53.14
CA GLN A 158 -6.48 36.74 -53.88
C GLN A 158 -4.97 36.47 -54.00
N GLU A 159 -4.19 37.50 -54.35
CA GLU A 159 -2.73 37.42 -54.41
C GLU A 159 -2.12 37.03 -53.06
N ALA A 160 -2.66 37.57 -51.95
CA ALA A 160 -2.23 37.22 -50.60
C ALA A 160 -2.58 35.77 -50.20
N ALA A 161 -3.73 35.24 -50.63
CA ALA A 161 -4.09 33.84 -50.38
C ALA A 161 -3.16 32.87 -51.14
N ASP A 162 -2.86 33.17 -52.40
CA ASP A 162 -2.00 32.33 -53.24
C ASP A 162 -0.53 32.32 -52.76
N GLU A 163 -0.01 33.45 -52.27
CA GLU A 163 1.41 33.56 -51.88
C GLU A 163 1.71 32.86 -50.54
N PHE A 164 0.81 32.96 -49.57
CA PHE A 164 1.03 32.41 -48.21
C PHE A 164 0.53 30.98 -48.03
N CYS A 165 0.22 30.26 -49.12
CA CYS A 165 -0.27 28.89 -49.09
C CYS A 165 0.67 27.88 -48.38
N ASN A 166 1.98 28.16 -48.33
CA ASN A 166 3.00 27.30 -47.70
C ASN A 166 3.73 27.98 -46.52
N SER A 167 3.07 28.91 -45.83
CA SER A 167 3.64 29.57 -44.65
C SER A 167 3.20 28.89 -43.34
N ASP A 168 3.80 29.28 -42.21
CA ASP A 168 3.43 28.77 -40.88
C ASP A 168 1.97 29.08 -40.47
N PHE A 169 1.24 29.79 -41.32
CA PHE A 169 -0.18 30.09 -41.26
C PHE A 169 -0.84 29.95 -42.63
N CYS A 170 -2.14 29.65 -42.63
CA CYS A 170 -2.96 29.53 -43.83
C CYS A 170 -3.73 30.82 -44.09
N VAL A 171 -3.92 31.21 -45.36
CA VAL A 171 -4.61 32.44 -45.76
C VAL A 171 -5.64 32.12 -46.83
N GLU A 172 -6.91 32.31 -46.51
CA GLU A 172 -7.98 31.64 -47.23
C GLU A 172 -9.20 32.53 -47.49
N LEU A 173 -9.94 32.22 -48.55
CA LEU A 173 -11.00 33.08 -49.06
C LEU A 173 -12.39 32.61 -48.58
N PRO A 174 -13.30 33.52 -48.19
CA PRO A 174 -14.63 33.14 -47.74
C PRO A 174 -15.48 32.54 -48.87
N SER A 175 -16.05 31.35 -48.62
CA SER A 175 -17.06 30.69 -49.48
C SER A 175 -18.49 30.95 -48.99
N TYR A 176 -19.49 30.89 -49.88
CA TYR A 176 -20.85 31.39 -49.61
C TYR A 176 -22.00 30.48 -50.09
N ASP A 177 -22.01 29.19 -49.77
CA ASP A 177 -23.14 28.29 -50.09
C ASP A 177 -24.22 28.24 -48.99
N PHE A 178 -25.50 28.06 -49.35
CA PHE A 178 -26.65 28.08 -48.42
C PHE A 178 -27.42 26.75 -48.45
N GLU A 179 -27.84 26.26 -47.28
CA GLU A 179 -28.82 25.17 -47.18
C GLU A 179 -30.21 25.70 -46.80
N LYS A 180 -31.26 25.18 -47.46
CA LYS A 180 -32.65 25.60 -47.25
C LYS A 180 -33.40 24.49 -46.51
N LEU A 181 -34.00 24.81 -45.38
CA LEU A 181 -34.66 23.85 -44.51
C LEU A 181 -36.18 23.88 -44.79
N SER A 182 -36.82 22.71 -44.92
CA SER A 182 -38.28 22.57 -45.10
C SER A 182 -38.89 21.92 -43.86
N PHE A 183 -40.02 22.44 -43.38
CA PHE A 183 -40.72 21.92 -42.19
C PHE A 183 -42.21 21.72 -42.54
N ASP A 184 -42.74 20.50 -42.42
CA ASP A 184 -44.19 20.25 -42.54
C ASP A 184 -44.91 20.56 -41.20
N GLU A 185 -46.22 20.85 -41.24
CA GLU A 185 -46.96 21.45 -40.11
C GLU A 185 -47.06 20.57 -38.85
N ASP A 186 -46.87 19.25 -38.96
CA ASP A 186 -46.84 18.30 -37.85
C ASP A 186 -45.42 17.77 -37.53
N ASP A 187 -44.37 18.27 -38.21
CA ASP A 187 -42.99 17.96 -37.86
C ASP A 187 -42.58 18.77 -36.62
N ILE A 188 -42.79 18.17 -35.45
CA ILE A 188 -42.00 18.53 -34.27
C ILE A 188 -40.54 18.24 -34.62
N MET A 189 -39.72 19.30 -34.61
CA MET A 189 -38.28 19.22 -34.82
C MET A 189 -37.71 18.05 -34.02
N PRO A 190 -37.17 17.01 -34.68
CA PRO A 190 -36.47 15.98 -33.96
C PRO A 190 -35.19 16.61 -33.40
N PRO A 191 -34.74 16.23 -32.19
CA PRO A 191 -33.31 16.23 -31.95
C PRO A 191 -32.65 15.44 -33.10
N VAL A 192 -31.59 15.95 -33.70
CA VAL A 192 -30.76 15.29 -34.73
C VAL A 192 -29.34 15.29 -34.18
N ILE A 193 -28.81 14.20 -33.62
CA ILE A 193 -29.14 12.80 -33.80
C ILE A 193 -30.32 12.40 -32.90
N HIS A 194 -31.47 12.23 -33.53
CA HIS A 194 -32.42 11.25 -33.06
C HIS A 194 -31.70 9.97 -33.38
N VAL A 195 -31.11 9.42 -32.34
CA VAL A 195 -30.98 8.00 -32.31
C VAL A 195 -32.45 7.58 -32.25
N PRO A 196 -33.00 6.91 -33.30
CA PRO A 196 -34.43 6.69 -33.39
C PRO A 196 -34.93 6.24 -32.03
N ASP A 197 -35.96 6.87 -31.51
CA ASP A 197 -36.48 6.46 -30.22
C ASP A 197 -36.64 4.94 -30.26
N ARG A 198 -36.25 4.25 -29.19
CA ARG A 198 -35.99 2.80 -29.12
C ARG A 198 -36.96 1.97 -29.99
N THR A 199 -38.23 2.37 -30.02
CA THR A 199 -39.33 1.82 -30.81
C THR A 199 -39.09 1.71 -32.34
N ALA A 200 -38.38 2.63 -32.99
CA ALA A 200 -38.18 2.63 -34.44
C ALA A 200 -37.26 1.49 -34.93
N TYR A 201 -36.33 1.04 -34.08
CA TYR A 201 -35.46 -0.13 -34.35
C TYR A 201 -36.19 -1.46 -34.24
N TYR A 202 -37.13 -1.56 -33.30
CA TYR A 202 -37.84 -2.81 -33.00
C TYR A 202 -39.11 -3.02 -33.84
N ASN A 203 -39.71 -1.95 -34.37
CA ASN A 203 -40.99 -2.03 -35.10
C ASN A 203 -40.87 -2.10 -36.64
N HIS A 204 -39.71 -1.80 -37.23
CA HIS A 204 -39.53 -1.80 -38.69
C HIS A 204 -38.62 -2.95 -39.17
N ILE A 205 -39.20 -3.89 -39.92
CA ILE A 205 -38.52 -5.05 -40.56
C ILE A 205 -37.26 -4.65 -41.37
N GLN A 206 -37.18 -3.42 -41.86
CA GLN A 206 -36.05 -2.92 -42.64
C GLN A 206 -34.78 -2.71 -41.78
N PHE A 207 -34.91 -2.35 -40.49
CA PHE A 207 -33.76 -2.13 -39.59
C PHE A 207 -33.20 -3.44 -39.02
N GLU A 208 -33.99 -4.52 -38.98
CA GLU A 208 -33.50 -5.84 -38.55
C GLU A 208 -32.31 -6.35 -39.39
N ARG A 209 -32.20 -5.93 -40.67
CA ARG A 209 -31.09 -6.31 -41.55
C ARG A 209 -29.75 -5.67 -41.16
N TRP A 210 -29.79 -4.58 -40.40
CA TRP A 210 -28.62 -3.77 -40.03
C TRP A 210 -28.14 -4.09 -38.61
N LEU A 211 -28.87 -4.91 -37.87
CA LEU A 211 -28.47 -5.45 -36.56
C LEU A 211 -27.73 -6.79 -36.77
N ASP A 212 -26.56 -6.69 -37.38
CA ASP A 212 -25.71 -7.79 -37.86
C ASP A 212 -24.78 -8.39 -36.79
N PHE A 213 -24.68 -7.75 -35.63
CA PHE A 213 -23.88 -8.17 -34.48
C PHE A 213 -24.78 -8.57 -33.31
N LYS A 214 -24.38 -9.61 -32.57
CA LYS A 214 -25.17 -10.14 -31.45
C LYS A 214 -24.39 -10.10 -30.15
N LEU A 215 -24.99 -9.52 -29.13
CA LEU A 215 -24.49 -9.53 -27.76
C LEU A 215 -25.25 -10.61 -26.98
N LYS A 216 -24.51 -11.53 -26.36
CA LYS A 216 -25.06 -12.52 -25.44
C LYS A 216 -24.68 -12.15 -24.01
N TYR A 217 -25.70 -11.96 -23.18
CA TYR A 217 -25.56 -11.60 -21.78
C TYR A 217 -26.42 -12.54 -20.93
N LEU A 218 -25.78 -13.27 -20.00
CA LEU A 218 -26.44 -14.31 -19.17
C LEU A 218 -27.32 -15.27 -20.00
N ASP A 219 -28.42 -15.74 -19.40
CA ASP A 219 -29.46 -16.55 -20.05
C ASP A 219 -30.55 -15.70 -20.73
N GLN A 220 -30.31 -14.40 -20.94
CA GLN A 220 -31.26 -13.53 -21.62
C GLN A 220 -31.26 -13.74 -23.14
N PRO A 221 -32.36 -13.37 -23.85
CA PRO A 221 -32.38 -13.36 -25.30
C PRO A 221 -31.23 -12.51 -25.88
N THR A 222 -30.65 -12.95 -27.00
CA THR A 222 -29.53 -12.24 -27.63
C THR A 222 -29.96 -10.86 -28.13
N PHE A 223 -29.21 -9.84 -27.73
CA PHE A 223 -29.42 -8.46 -28.16
C PHE A 223 -28.73 -8.25 -29.51
N LYS A 224 -29.45 -7.72 -30.50
CA LYS A 224 -28.87 -7.45 -31.81
C LYS A 224 -28.50 -5.97 -31.88
N VAL A 225 -27.29 -5.67 -32.34
CA VAL A 225 -26.75 -4.31 -32.55
C VAL A 225 -26.07 -4.25 -33.92
N ASN A 226 -25.83 -3.05 -34.42
CA ASN A 226 -25.06 -2.83 -35.63
C ASN A 226 -23.57 -2.89 -35.31
N SER A 227 -22.83 -3.71 -36.04
CA SER A 227 -21.39 -3.97 -35.84
C SER A 227 -20.55 -2.70 -35.99
N PHE A 228 -20.86 -1.86 -36.97
CA PHE A 228 -20.14 -0.62 -37.26
C PHE A 228 -20.27 0.39 -36.11
N LEU A 229 -21.51 0.71 -35.69
CA LEU A 229 -21.74 1.62 -34.56
C LEU A 229 -21.15 1.06 -33.26
N ALA A 230 -21.38 -0.23 -32.98
CA ALA A 230 -20.83 -0.86 -31.79
C ALA A 230 -19.29 -0.82 -31.76
N SER A 231 -18.61 -0.96 -32.90
CA SER A 231 -17.14 -0.90 -32.99
C SER A 231 -16.55 0.49 -32.76
N GLN A 232 -17.32 1.55 -33.06
CA GLN A 232 -16.92 2.92 -32.78
C GLN A 232 -16.87 3.17 -31.26
N PHE A 233 -17.84 2.58 -30.55
CA PHE A 233 -18.07 2.81 -29.13
C PHE A 233 -17.47 1.75 -28.20
N SER A 234 -17.03 0.61 -28.73
CA SER A 234 -16.41 -0.50 -27.97
C SER A 234 -15.10 -0.94 -28.62
N SER A 235 -14.00 -0.72 -27.90
CA SER A 235 -12.66 -1.17 -28.33
C SER A 235 -12.57 -2.69 -28.45
N LYS A 236 -13.19 -3.46 -27.54
CA LYS A 236 -13.14 -4.94 -27.62
C LYS A 236 -13.95 -5.51 -28.78
N ILE A 237 -15.09 -4.90 -29.11
CA ILE A 237 -15.86 -5.28 -30.31
C ILE A 237 -15.06 -4.95 -31.56
N ARG A 238 -14.42 -3.78 -31.61
CA ARG A 238 -13.50 -3.40 -32.70
C ARG A 238 -12.36 -4.40 -32.84
N ASP A 239 -11.69 -4.77 -31.76
CA ASP A 239 -10.58 -5.73 -31.80
C ASP A 239 -11.03 -7.13 -32.24
N GLN A 240 -12.22 -7.57 -31.83
CA GLN A 240 -12.83 -8.83 -32.27
C GLN A 240 -13.18 -8.81 -33.78
N LEU A 241 -13.73 -7.69 -34.26
CA LEU A 241 -14.04 -7.50 -35.67
C LEU A 241 -12.79 -7.27 -36.54
N MET A 242 -11.66 -6.85 -35.98
CA MET A 242 -10.38 -6.74 -36.70
C MET A 242 -9.61 -8.08 -36.73
N ASN A 243 -9.83 -8.95 -35.73
CA ASN A 243 -9.18 -10.27 -35.61
C ASN A 243 -10.03 -11.45 -36.12
N ILE A 244 -10.78 -11.26 -37.20
CA ILE A 244 -11.77 -12.22 -37.75
C ILE A 244 -11.19 -13.63 -38.00
N LYS A 245 -9.90 -13.73 -38.34
CA LYS A 245 -9.25 -15.00 -38.74
C LYS A 245 -9.14 -16.06 -37.62
N CYS A 246 -9.31 -15.67 -36.36
CA CYS A 246 -9.05 -16.55 -35.20
C CYS A 246 -10.31 -16.93 -34.40
N ILE A 247 -11.51 -16.45 -34.77
CA ILE A 247 -12.73 -16.56 -33.96
C ILE A 247 -13.81 -17.32 -34.74
N GLN A 248 -14.35 -18.41 -34.16
CA GLN A 248 -15.34 -19.27 -34.82
C GLN A 248 -16.70 -18.58 -35.09
N ASN A 249 -17.02 -17.48 -34.39
CA ASN A 249 -18.22 -16.66 -34.60
C ASN A 249 -17.90 -15.17 -34.32
N PRO A 250 -17.33 -14.43 -35.29
CA PRO A 250 -16.87 -13.06 -35.08
C PRO A 250 -18.02 -12.08 -34.78
N ASN A 251 -19.24 -12.39 -35.22
CA ASN A 251 -20.41 -11.51 -35.06
C ASN A 251 -21.16 -11.72 -33.73
N ILE A 252 -20.63 -12.53 -32.81
CA ILE A 252 -21.22 -12.77 -31.49
C ILE A 252 -20.21 -12.40 -30.41
N PHE A 253 -20.54 -11.42 -29.57
CA PHE A 253 -19.78 -11.10 -28.37
C PHE A 253 -20.50 -11.65 -27.14
N LYS A 254 -19.77 -12.41 -26.31
CA LYS A 254 -20.29 -12.89 -25.03
C LYS A 254 -19.80 -11.96 -23.93
N VAL A 255 -20.75 -11.30 -23.28
CA VAL A 255 -20.49 -10.43 -22.14
C VAL A 255 -20.24 -11.30 -20.92
N SER A 256 -19.16 -11.01 -20.21
CA SER A 256 -18.68 -11.76 -19.06
C SER A 256 -19.31 -11.29 -17.73
N VAL A 257 -20.06 -10.19 -17.76
CA VAL A 257 -20.74 -9.59 -16.60
C VAL A 257 -21.85 -10.51 -16.08
N THR A 258 -21.81 -10.81 -14.79
CA THR A 258 -22.78 -11.71 -14.12
C THR A 258 -23.92 -10.99 -13.39
N THR A 259 -23.83 -9.68 -13.22
CA THR A 259 -24.79 -8.87 -12.45
C THR A 259 -26.00 -8.54 -13.30
N GLN A 260 -27.23 -8.88 -12.85
CA GLN A 260 -28.50 -8.58 -13.53
C GLN A 260 -28.75 -7.06 -13.68
N GLY A 261 -29.13 -6.63 -14.88
CA GLY A 261 -29.53 -5.25 -15.18
C GLY A 261 -30.17 -5.12 -16.56
N ASP A 262 -30.62 -3.91 -16.91
CA ASP A 262 -31.22 -3.64 -18.22
C ASP A 262 -30.15 -3.52 -19.31
N PHE A 263 -29.72 -4.67 -19.85
CA PHE A 263 -28.71 -4.74 -20.89
C PHE A 263 -29.13 -4.03 -22.19
N GLN A 264 -30.42 -3.73 -22.35
CA GLN A 264 -30.89 -2.96 -23.48
C GLN A 264 -30.30 -1.55 -23.48
N LEU A 265 -30.07 -0.93 -22.32
CA LEU A 265 -29.42 0.37 -22.24
C LEU A 265 -27.97 0.35 -22.74
N VAL A 266 -27.25 -0.75 -22.52
CA VAL A 266 -25.87 -0.92 -23.03
C VAL A 266 -25.90 -1.09 -24.55
N ALA A 267 -26.82 -1.92 -25.05
CA ALA A 267 -27.02 -2.10 -26.48
C ALA A 267 -27.43 -0.78 -27.17
N ASP A 268 -28.31 -0.01 -26.53
CA ASP A 268 -28.75 1.30 -26.98
C ASP A 268 -27.56 2.27 -27.02
N SER A 269 -26.72 2.32 -25.98
CA SER A 269 -25.51 3.15 -25.96
C SER A 269 -24.50 2.78 -27.06
N LEU A 270 -24.31 1.49 -27.35
CA LEU A 270 -23.49 1.02 -28.48
C LEU A 270 -24.08 1.39 -29.85
N MET A 271 -25.38 1.64 -29.90
CA MET A 271 -26.09 2.15 -31.08
C MET A 271 -26.11 3.68 -31.13
N GLY A 272 -25.41 4.34 -30.20
CA GLY A 272 -25.32 5.79 -30.10
C GLY A 272 -26.52 6.45 -29.39
N GLN A 273 -27.43 5.68 -28.78
CA GLN A 273 -28.66 6.17 -28.14
C GLN A 273 -28.38 7.08 -26.96
N THR A 274 -29.20 8.11 -26.81
CA THR A 274 -29.26 8.88 -25.56
C THR A 274 -29.85 7.98 -24.49
N ILE A 275 -28.99 7.48 -23.62
CA ILE A 275 -29.41 6.68 -22.49
C ILE A 275 -29.54 7.57 -21.26
N GLN A 276 -30.58 7.32 -20.46
CA GLN A 276 -30.65 7.92 -19.13
C GLN A 276 -29.80 7.08 -18.19
N ILE A 277 -28.61 7.60 -17.88
CA ILE A 277 -27.79 7.04 -16.82
C ILE A 277 -28.40 7.52 -15.51
N THR A 278 -29.01 6.59 -14.79
CA THR A 278 -29.61 6.81 -13.49
C THR A 278 -28.73 6.21 -12.41
N PRO A 279 -28.89 6.67 -11.17
CA PRO A 279 -28.25 6.09 -9.99
C PRO A 279 -28.35 4.57 -9.88
N GLU A 280 -29.46 4.03 -10.36
CA GLU A 280 -29.84 2.64 -10.20
C GLU A 280 -29.21 1.74 -11.27
N ASN A 281 -28.98 2.28 -12.48
CA ASN A 281 -28.42 1.55 -13.60
C ASN A 281 -26.93 1.79 -13.84
N ALA A 282 -26.36 2.87 -13.29
CA ALA A 282 -24.99 3.31 -13.56
C ALA A 282 -23.96 2.19 -13.30
N ILE A 283 -24.14 1.42 -12.23
CA ILE A 283 -23.23 0.34 -11.83
C ILE A 283 -23.16 -0.71 -12.92
N PHE A 284 -24.33 -1.20 -13.30
CA PHE A 284 -24.47 -2.22 -14.33
C PHE A 284 -23.88 -1.73 -15.66
N LEU A 285 -24.14 -0.46 -16.00
CA LEU A 285 -23.58 0.18 -17.19
C LEU A 285 -22.05 0.25 -17.14
N LEU A 286 -21.43 0.55 -15.99
CA LEU A 286 -19.97 0.57 -15.86
C LEU A 286 -19.36 -0.83 -15.98
N LEU A 287 -19.96 -1.84 -15.35
CA LEU A 287 -19.48 -3.23 -15.48
C LEU A 287 -19.47 -3.66 -16.95
N CYS A 288 -20.55 -3.34 -17.67
CA CYS A 288 -20.66 -3.64 -19.09
C CYS A 288 -19.70 -2.77 -19.94
N ALA A 289 -19.52 -1.49 -19.60
CA ALA A 289 -18.60 -0.60 -20.29
C ALA A 289 -17.16 -1.10 -20.20
N GLN A 290 -16.69 -1.53 -19.01
CA GLN A 290 -15.34 -2.07 -18.85
C GLN A 290 -15.16 -3.44 -19.52
N ASP A 291 -16.19 -4.31 -19.45
CA ASP A 291 -16.13 -5.60 -20.14
C ASP A 291 -16.14 -5.44 -21.66
N LEU A 292 -16.78 -4.41 -22.19
CA LEU A 292 -16.82 -4.10 -23.62
C LEU A 292 -15.73 -3.10 -24.05
N GLY A 293 -15.00 -2.49 -23.13
CA GLY A 293 -14.02 -1.43 -23.42
C GLY A 293 -14.65 -0.18 -24.04
N MET A 294 -15.75 0.31 -23.45
CA MET A 294 -16.50 1.50 -23.88
C MET A 294 -16.07 2.74 -23.08
N GLU A 295 -15.04 3.43 -23.53
CA GLU A 295 -14.46 4.59 -22.81
C GLU A 295 -15.45 5.74 -22.66
N GLN A 296 -16.30 6.03 -23.65
CA GLN A 296 -17.28 7.11 -23.52
C GLN A 296 -18.34 6.82 -22.45
N LEU A 297 -18.78 5.57 -22.33
CA LEU A 297 -19.78 5.18 -21.33
C LEU A 297 -19.15 5.14 -19.94
N GLU A 298 -17.91 4.66 -19.84
CA GLU A 298 -17.13 4.71 -18.60
C GLU A 298 -16.90 6.16 -18.14
N SER A 299 -16.50 7.05 -19.05
CA SER A 299 -16.32 8.47 -18.76
C SER A 299 -17.64 9.15 -18.39
N ALA A 300 -18.75 8.86 -19.08
CA ALA A 300 -20.06 9.43 -18.77
C ALA A 300 -20.58 8.97 -17.40
N VAL A 301 -20.38 7.69 -17.06
CA VAL A 301 -20.74 7.17 -15.73
C VAL A 301 -19.83 7.78 -14.66
N HIS A 302 -18.52 7.95 -14.91
CA HIS A 302 -17.62 8.62 -13.98
C HIS A 302 -17.95 10.11 -13.81
N GLN A 303 -18.24 10.82 -14.89
CA GLN A 303 -18.64 12.22 -14.83
C GLN A 303 -19.96 12.37 -14.07
N LEU A 304 -20.92 11.47 -14.29
CA LEU A 304 -22.14 11.46 -13.51
C LEU A 304 -21.86 11.23 -12.02
N ILE A 305 -20.90 10.37 -11.66
CA ILE A 305 -20.46 10.16 -10.27
C ILE A 305 -19.78 11.42 -9.71
N ASP A 306 -18.99 12.13 -10.52
CA ASP A 306 -18.34 13.38 -10.13
C ASP A 306 -19.37 14.53 -9.96
N ASP A 307 -20.40 14.56 -10.80
CA ASP A 307 -21.49 15.54 -10.77
C ASP A 307 -22.51 15.23 -9.66
N PHE A 308 -22.59 13.97 -9.23
CA PHE A 308 -23.46 13.57 -8.13
C PHE A 308 -22.89 14.03 -6.79
N ASN A 309 -23.51 15.06 -6.22
CA ASN A 309 -23.39 15.36 -4.78
C ASN A 309 -24.19 14.39 -3.89
N ASN A 310 -24.65 13.25 -4.41
CA ASN A 310 -25.44 12.28 -3.66
C ASN A 310 -24.55 11.13 -3.15
N GLU A 311 -24.10 11.30 -1.91
CA GLU A 311 -23.18 10.41 -1.21
C GLU A 311 -23.67 8.94 -1.18
N GLU A 312 -24.98 8.68 -1.04
CA GLU A 312 -25.51 7.31 -0.92
C GLU A 312 -25.30 6.46 -2.16
N MET A 313 -25.44 7.09 -3.32
CA MET A 313 -25.31 6.42 -4.60
C MET A 313 -23.87 6.07 -4.91
N ILE A 314 -22.93 6.96 -4.56
CA ILE A 314 -21.49 6.71 -4.71
C ILE A 314 -21.08 5.51 -3.84
N PHE A 315 -21.64 5.35 -2.64
CA PHE A 315 -21.38 4.14 -1.82
C PHE A 315 -21.94 2.88 -2.46
N LYS A 316 -23.20 2.91 -2.92
CA LYS A 316 -23.81 1.77 -3.61
C LYS A 316 -22.96 1.38 -4.82
N PHE A 317 -22.47 2.38 -5.55
CA PHE A 317 -21.64 2.20 -6.73
C PHE A 317 -20.30 1.53 -6.43
N CYS A 318 -19.57 2.04 -5.44
CA CYS A 318 -18.30 1.47 -5.02
C CYS A 318 -18.45 0.02 -4.50
N ASN A 319 -19.52 -0.27 -3.76
CA ASN A 319 -19.78 -1.62 -3.24
C ASN A 319 -19.96 -2.65 -4.36
N GLU A 320 -20.72 -2.30 -5.40
CA GLU A 320 -20.94 -3.21 -6.52
C GLU A 320 -19.70 -3.37 -7.40
N LEU A 321 -18.91 -2.30 -7.61
CA LEU A 321 -17.59 -2.43 -8.27
C LEU A 321 -16.67 -3.39 -7.53
N TYR A 322 -16.66 -3.29 -6.21
CA TYR A 322 -15.88 -4.20 -5.37
C TYR A 322 -16.35 -5.65 -5.47
N LYS A 323 -17.68 -5.90 -5.47
CA LYS A 323 -18.22 -7.25 -5.70
C LYS A 323 -17.82 -7.80 -7.07
N ALA A 324 -17.73 -6.94 -8.08
CA ALA A 324 -17.28 -7.29 -9.41
C ALA A 324 -15.74 -7.40 -9.55
N LYS A 325 -14.97 -7.10 -8.49
CA LYS A 325 -13.50 -7.08 -8.45
C LYS A 325 -12.87 -6.09 -9.44
N LEU A 326 -13.52 -4.96 -9.66
CA LEU A 326 -13.05 -3.91 -10.58
C LEU A 326 -12.38 -2.77 -9.81
N ASP A 327 -11.74 -1.86 -10.55
CA ASP A 327 -10.98 -0.77 -9.96
C ASP A 327 -11.87 0.21 -9.18
N THR A 328 -11.58 0.35 -7.89
CA THR A 328 -12.29 1.26 -6.98
C THR A 328 -11.49 2.52 -6.67
N SER A 329 -10.29 2.70 -7.24
CA SER A 329 -9.32 3.73 -6.86
C SER A 329 -9.88 5.15 -6.86
N ARG A 330 -10.66 5.54 -7.87
CA ARG A 330 -11.28 6.88 -7.96
C ARG A 330 -12.30 7.13 -6.83
N HIS A 331 -13.11 6.12 -6.51
CA HIS A 331 -14.10 6.21 -5.44
C HIS A 331 -13.40 6.26 -4.08
N VAL A 332 -12.33 5.48 -3.92
CA VAL A 332 -11.49 5.49 -2.72
C VAL A 332 -10.86 6.87 -2.51
N GLU A 333 -10.37 7.51 -3.58
CA GLU A 333 -9.85 8.87 -3.53
C GLU A 333 -10.94 9.89 -3.18
N PHE A 334 -12.11 9.81 -3.81
CA PHE A 334 -13.25 10.68 -3.49
C PHE A 334 -13.69 10.52 -2.03
N PHE A 335 -13.78 9.27 -1.53
CA PHE A 335 -14.13 8.99 -0.15
C PHE A 335 -13.07 9.48 0.83
N ALA A 336 -11.80 9.38 0.46
CA ALA A 336 -10.71 9.88 1.29
C ALA A 336 -10.78 11.41 1.41
N LYS A 337 -11.01 12.13 0.31
CA LYS A 337 -11.17 13.60 0.31
C LYS A 337 -12.42 14.07 1.04
N ASN A 338 -13.55 13.38 0.86
CA ASN A 338 -14.83 13.75 1.48
C ASN A 338 -15.09 13.02 2.81
N PHE A 339 -14.08 12.36 3.38
CA PHE A 339 -14.23 11.47 4.55
C PHE A 339 -14.95 12.15 5.73
N LYS A 340 -14.66 13.44 5.93
CA LYS A 340 -15.22 14.25 7.01
C LYS A 340 -16.75 14.31 7.01
N THR A 341 -17.38 14.44 5.84
CA THR A 341 -18.85 14.50 5.69
C THR A 341 -19.46 13.11 5.64
N ILE A 342 -18.88 12.21 4.87
CA ILE A 342 -19.48 10.91 4.55
C ILE A 342 -19.44 9.87 5.67
N ARG A 343 -18.44 9.95 6.57
CA ARG A 343 -18.22 8.92 7.61
C ARG A 343 -19.45 8.68 8.50
N GLY A 344 -20.26 9.70 8.75
CA GLY A 344 -21.46 9.58 9.59
C GLY A 344 -22.57 8.72 8.96
N LEU A 345 -22.56 8.54 7.65
CA LEU A 345 -23.65 7.93 6.90
C LEU A 345 -23.65 6.41 7.06
N ASN A 346 -24.81 5.84 7.38
CA ASN A 346 -24.97 4.39 7.53
C ASN A 346 -24.58 3.64 6.24
N SER A 347 -24.87 4.22 5.09
CA SER A 347 -24.55 3.68 3.77
C SER A 347 -23.04 3.50 3.55
N PHE A 348 -22.21 4.45 4.01
CA PHE A 348 -20.75 4.31 4.02
C PHE A 348 -20.31 3.19 4.98
N LYS A 349 -20.96 3.09 6.15
CA LYS A 349 -20.68 2.06 7.16
C LYS A 349 -21.09 0.64 6.75
N MET A 350 -21.86 0.50 5.68
CA MET A 350 -22.24 -0.79 5.09
C MET A 350 -21.31 -1.24 3.96
N LEU A 351 -20.30 -0.43 3.61
CA LEU A 351 -19.31 -0.82 2.61
C LEU A 351 -18.47 -2.02 3.09
N PRO A 352 -17.97 -2.84 2.15
CA PRO A 352 -17.02 -3.90 2.46
C PRO A 352 -15.79 -3.38 3.20
N LEU A 353 -15.38 -4.13 4.20
CA LEU A 353 -14.26 -3.78 5.08
C LEU A 353 -12.96 -3.53 4.31
N ASP A 354 -12.75 -4.23 3.20
CA ASP A 354 -11.62 -4.04 2.29
C ASP A 354 -11.59 -2.63 1.70
N ILE A 355 -12.72 -2.12 1.21
CA ILE A 355 -12.81 -0.77 0.66
C ILE A 355 -12.56 0.25 1.77
N ILE A 356 -13.13 0.02 2.95
CA ILE A 356 -12.91 0.91 4.10
C ILE A 356 -11.42 0.98 4.42
N CYS A 357 -10.71 -0.16 4.48
CA CYS A 357 -9.25 -0.17 4.68
C CYS A 357 -8.52 0.62 3.58
N LEU A 358 -8.89 0.44 2.30
CA LEU A 358 -8.28 1.18 1.18
C LEU A 358 -8.49 2.69 1.28
N VAL A 359 -9.67 3.14 1.75
CA VAL A 359 -9.93 4.56 2.02
C VAL A 359 -9.02 5.07 3.14
N LEU A 360 -8.82 4.28 4.19
CA LEU A 360 -7.98 4.67 5.32
C LEU A 360 -6.48 4.67 5.01
N ASP A 361 -6.04 3.85 4.04
CA ASP A 361 -4.67 3.81 3.51
C ASP A 361 -4.39 4.91 2.47
N SER A 362 -5.43 5.62 1.99
CA SER A 362 -5.29 6.62 0.92
C SER A 362 -4.47 7.85 1.36
N PRO A 363 -3.54 8.35 0.53
CA PRO A 363 -2.77 9.57 0.84
C PRO A 363 -3.63 10.84 0.81
N TYR A 364 -4.84 10.77 0.24
CA TYR A 364 -5.78 11.90 0.14
C TYR A 364 -6.79 11.95 1.28
N LEU A 365 -6.57 11.18 2.37
CA LEU A 365 -7.51 11.09 3.48
C LEU A 365 -7.55 12.40 4.29
N GLU A 366 -8.67 13.11 4.19
CA GLU A 366 -8.94 14.31 4.97
C GLU A 366 -9.69 13.94 6.25
N ILE A 367 -8.91 13.72 7.31
CA ILE A 367 -9.47 13.54 8.66
C ILE A 367 -9.86 14.92 9.25
N GLY A 368 -11.05 14.98 9.84
CA GLY A 368 -11.50 16.16 10.59
C GLY A 368 -10.78 16.28 11.94
N THR A 369 -11.54 16.22 13.03
CA THR A 369 -10.91 16.12 14.36
C THR A 369 -10.54 14.67 14.66
N GLU A 370 -9.34 14.46 15.20
CA GLU A 370 -8.82 13.12 15.55
C GLU A 370 -9.80 12.36 16.45
N LYS A 371 -10.41 13.03 17.44
CA LYS A 371 -11.44 12.47 18.32
C LYS A 371 -12.67 11.94 17.58
N SER A 372 -13.15 12.66 16.56
CA SER A 372 -14.34 12.25 15.82
C SER A 372 -14.05 11.12 14.82
N TYR A 373 -12.83 11.08 14.26
CA TYR A 373 -12.35 9.98 13.45
C TYR A 373 -12.20 8.69 14.28
N SER A 374 -11.68 8.86 15.49
CA SER A 374 -11.41 7.77 16.39
C SER A 374 -12.72 7.17 16.94
N GLU A 375 -13.69 7.99 17.36
CA GLU A 375 -15.04 7.55 17.75
C GLU A 375 -15.75 6.79 16.63
N TRP A 376 -15.60 7.24 15.38
CA TRP A 376 -16.16 6.56 14.22
C TRP A 376 -15.57 5.16 13.99
N LEU A 377 -14.24 4.99 14.13
CA LEU A 377 -13.60 3.66 13.98
C LEU A 377 -14.10 2.64 15.01
N PHE A 378 -14.42 3.10 16.23
CA PHE A 378 -14.97 2.24 17.28
C PHE A 378 -16.33 1.63 16.92
N GLU A 379 -17.13 2.30 16.09
CA GLU A 379 -18.40 1.75 15.65
C GLU A 379 -18.26 0.52 14.75
N PHE A 380 -17.12 0.36 14.05
CA PHE A 380 -16.82 -0.84 13.26
C PHE A 380 -16.14 -1.92 14.07
N TYR A 381 -15.34 -1.50 15.07
CA TYR A 381 -14.70 -2.40 16.03
C TYR A 381 -15.73 -3.31 16.71
N ASP A 382 -16.91 -2.79 17.03
CA ASP A 382 -17.93 -3.54 17.74
C ASP A 382 -18.79 -4.46 16.85
N LYS A 383 -18.65 -4.40 15.51
CA LYS A 383 -19.53 -5.12 14.58
C LYS A 383 -19.12 -6.57 14.26
N ASP A 384 -17.83 -6.85 14.01
CA ASP A 384 -17.36 -8.20 13.61
C ASP A 384 -15.86 -8.44 13.92
N ASP A 385 -15.49 -9.70 14.13
CA ASP A 385 -14.14 -10.18 14.48
C ASP A 385 -13.12 -9.87 13.36
N SER A 386 -13.54 -9.99 12.09
CA SER A 386 -12.72 -9.64 10.92
C SER A 386 -12.43 -8.13 10.86
N ALA A 387 -13.44 -7.31 11.18
CA ALA A 387 -13.30 -5.86 11.29
C ALA A 387 -12.34 -5.45 12.41
N ARG A 388 -12.42 -6.12 13.56
CA ARG A 388 -11.47 -5.90 14.67
C ARG A 388 -10.03 -6.15 14.23
N ILE A 389 -9.75 -7.29 13.59
CA ILE A 389 -8.38 -7.63 13.18
C ILE A 389 -7.81 -6.60 12.19
N ARG A 390 -8.63 -6.13 11.24
CA ARG A 390 -8.15 -5.29 10.13
C ARG A 390 -8.16 -3.80 10.41
N LEU A 391 -9.05 -3.31 11.27
CA LEU A 391 -9.16 -1.87 11.57
C LEU A 391 -8.31 -1.43 12.76
N ILE A 392 -7.90 -2.38 13.62
CA ILE A 392 -6.98 -2.09 14.73
C ILE A 392 -5.79 -1.25 14.26
N PRO A 393 -5.02 -1.62 13.22
CA PRO A 393 -3.89 -0.83 12.71
C PRO A 393 -4.17 0.65 12.43
N TYR A 394 -5.41 1.02 12.12
CA TYR A 394 -5.80 2.41 11.87
C TYR A 394 -6.28 3.13 13.14
N MET A 395 -6.92 2.40 14.06
CA MET A 395 -7.27 2.91 15.41
C MET A 395 -6.03 3.23 16.22
N LEU A 396 -4.99 2.41 16.06
CA LEU A 396 -3.66 2.58 16.60
C LEU A 396 -3.06 3.96 16.32
N LYS A 397 -3.17 4.46 15.10
CA LYS A 397 -2.57 5.75 14.72
C LYS A 397 -3.09 6.93 15.56
N TYR A 398 -4.33 6.84 16.05
CA TYR A 398 -4.98 7.92 16.80
C TYR A 398 -5.31 7.51 18.23
N MET A 399 -4.63 6.47 18.74
CA MET A 399 -4.98 5.86 20.00
C MET A 399 -4.98 6.88 21.15
N ASN A 400 -4.02 7.81 21.15
CA ASN A 400 -3.83 8.90 22.12
C ASN A 400 -5.08 9.79 22.34
N THR A 401 -6.07 9.72 21.45
CA THR A 401 -7.33 10.48 21.55
C THR A 401 -8.49 9.73 22.20
N PHE A 402 -8.30 8.44 22.53
CA PHE A 402 -9.31 7.60 23.15
C PHE A 402 -9.37 7.74 24.68
N ASP A 403 -10.57 7.67 25.23
CA ASP A 403 -10.77 7.56 26.67
C ASP A 403 -10.38 6.16 27.19
N GLY A 404 -10.11 6.06 28.49
CA GLY A 404 -9.63 4.83 29.12
C GLY A 404 -10.63 3.66 29.07
N GLU A 405 -11.93 3.93 28.93
CA GLU A 405 -12.95 2.89 28.78
C GLU A 405 -12.90 2.25 27.38
N LYS A 406 -12.73 3.07 26.34
CA LYS A 406 -12.55 2.63 24.95
C LYS A 406 -11.26 1.82 24.76
N VAL A 407 -10.15 2.23 25.38
CA VAL A 407 -8.90 1.45 25.34
C VAL A 407 -9.08 0.10 26.02
N ARG A 408 -9.79 0.05 27.16
CA ARG A 408 -10.12 -1.21 27.84
C ARG A 408 -11.02 -2.11 27.01
N SER A 409 -11.99 -1.56 26.26
CA SER A 409 -12.86 -2.36 25.39
C SER A 409 -12.10 -2.97 24.22
N ILE A 410 -11.09 -2.28 23.67
CA ILE A 410 -10.19 -2.85 22.67
C ILE A 410 -9.44 -4.05 23.26
N LEU A 411 -8.85 -3.88 24.45
CA LEU A 411 -8.06 -4.91 25.11
C LEU A 411 -8.87 -6.13 25.57
N ALA A 412 -10.16 -5.93 25.87
CA ALA A 412 -11.03 -6.98 26.40
C ALA A 412 -11.61 -7.90 25.32
N LYS A 413 -11.65 -7.49 24.04
CA LYS A 413 -12.28 -8.27 22.97
C LYS A 413 -11.28 -9.16 22.21
N PRO A 414 -11.64 -10.42 21.90
CA PRO A 414 -10.77 -11.34 21.16
C PRO A 414 -10.59 -10.91 19.69
N GLY A 415 -9.39 -11.14 19.14
CA GLY A 415 -8.99 -10.72 17.78
C GLY A 415 -8.05 -9.51 17.74
N ALA A 416 -7.80 -8.88 18.89
CA ALA A 416 -6.89 -7.76 18.99
C ALA A 416 -5.42 -8.20 18.90
N ASN A 417 -4.71 -7.79 17.84
CA ASN A 417 -3.28 -8.09 17.70
C ASN A 417 -2.47 -7.24 18.70
N MET A 418 -2.16 -7.84 19.85
CA MET A 418 -1.41 -7.22 20.94
C MET A 418 -0.03 -6.69 20.52
N ASN A 419 0.57 -7.22 19.45
CA ASN A 419 1.84 -6.72 18.94
C ASN A 419 1.67 -5.38 18.21
N SER A 420 0.59 -5.24 17.44
CA SER A 420 0.27 -3.98 16.78
C SER A 420 -0.11 -2.92 17.82
N LEU A 421 -0.88 -3.28 18.85
CA LEU A 421 -1.36 -2.34 19.89
C LEU A 421 -0.29 -1.87 20.88
N ARG A 422 0.90 -2.47 20.87
CA ARG A 422 1.96 -2.17 21.84
C ARG A 422 2.42 -0.71 21.78
N GLU A 423 2.75 -0.19 20.59
CA GLU A 423 3.27 1.17 20.44
C GLU A 423 2.23 2.24 20.77
N PRO A 424 1.00 2.19 20.26
CA PRO A 424 0.04 3.25 20.52
C PRO A 424 -0.55 3.22 21.93
N ILE A 425 -0.63 2.05 22.58
CA ILE A 425 -0.93 1.99 24.02
C ILE A 425 0.21 2.63 24.80
N SER A 426 1.47 2.37 24.42
CA SER A 426 2.63 3.00 25.04
C SER A 426 2.62 4.52 24.83
N GLN A 427 2.20 5.00 23.67
CA GLN A 427 2.03 6.43 23.38
C GLN A 427 0.85 7.06 24.13
N LEU A 428 -0.30 6.38 24.24
CA LEU A 428 -1.46 6.90 24.98
C LEU A 428 -1.16 6.96 26.48
N LEU A 429 -0.44 5.96 26.99
CA LEU A 429 0.11 6.02 28.35
C LEU A 429 1.08 7.20 28.49
N ARG A 430 1.89 7.50 27.47
CA ARG A 430 2.80 8.67 27.41
C ARG A 430 2.12 10.01 27.10
N SER A 431 0.86 10.06 26.67
CA SER A 431 0.13 11.30 26.34
C SER A 431 -0.93 11.66 27.38
N GLY A 432 -1.46 10.67 28.10
CA GLY A 432 -2.22 10.87 29.35
C GLY A 432 -1.29 11.22 30.54
N LEU A 433 -0.01 10.88 30.42
CA LEU A 433 1.09 11.55 31.10
C LEU A 433 1.47 12.71 30.19
N GLY A 434 1.49 13.97 30.65
CA GLY A 434 1.79 15.10 29.77
C GLY A 434 3.12 14.95 29.02
N GLU A 435 3.33 15.73 27.95
CA GLU A 435 4.69 16.05 27.49
C GLU A 435 5.44 16.65 28.68
N GLU A 436 6.14 15.82 29.42
CA GLU A 436 7.37 16.27 30.03
C GLU A 436 8.28 16.52 28.84
N THR A 437 8.42 17.80 28.48
CA THR A 437 9.76 18.31 28.19
C THR A 437 10.66 17.65 29.21
N ILE A 438 11.40 16.61 28.81
CA ILE A 438 12.40 16.04 29.68
C ILE A 438 13.49 17.11 29.73
N THR A 439 13.34 18.03 30.67
CA THR A 439 14.47 18.62 31.36
C THR A 439 15.20 17.42 31.97
N ILE A 440 16.17 16.89 31.20
CA ILE A 440 17.13 15.91 31.69
C ILE A 440 17.99 16.69 32.69
N ASP A 441 17.46 16.91 33.88
CA ASP A 441 18.13 17.74 34.88
C ASP A 441 19.33 17.01 35.49
N LYS A 442 19.42 15.69 35.32
CA LYS A 442 20.57 14.87 35.75
C LYS A 442 20.84 13.73 34.77
N PHE A 443 21.95 13.81 34.04
CA PHE A 443 22.56 12.65 33.38
C PHE A 443 23.79 12.24 34.16
N HIS A 444 24.01 10.93 34.32
CA HIS A 444 25.25 10.42 34.90
C HIS A 444 26.21 10.03 33.78
N THR A 445 27.46 10.48 33.88
CA THR A 445 28.50 10.11 32.91
C THR A 445 29.31 8.95 33.47
N CYS A 446 29.17 7.78 32.87
CA CYS A 446 29.96 6.59 33.15
C CYS A 446 31.21 6.62 32.27
N LYS A 447 32.31 7.21 32.77
CA LYS A 447 33.59 7.21 32.05
C LYS A 447 34.34 5.91 32.27
N TYR A 448 35.02 5.42 31.24
CA TYR A 448 35.89 4.25 31.38
C TYR A 448 37.09 4.57 32.29
N ASP A 449 37.32 3.72 33.29
CA ASP A 449 38.55 3.66 34.07
C ASP A 449 39.17 2.27 33.92
N LYS A 450 40.46 2.22 33.56
CA LYS A 450 41.22 0.99 33.42
C LYS A 450 41.34 0.20 34.72
N ASN A 451 41.31 0.87 35.88
CA ASN A 451 41.38 0.22 37.18
C ASN A 451 40.02 -0.34 37.65
N SER A 452 38.93 0.14 37.06
CA SER A 452 37.55 -0.24 37.38
C SER A 452 36.72 -0.47 36.11
N PRO A 453 37.07 -1.47 35.28
CA PRO A 453 36.38 -1.70 34.01
C PRO A 453 34.89 -2.03 34.18
N SER A 454 34.48 -2.59 35.32
CA SER A 454 33.07 -2.91 35.61
C SER A 454 32.24 -1.73 36.13
N ASP A 455 32.81 -0.53 36.23
CA ASP A 455 32.10 0.69 36.70
C ASP A 455 31.43 1.46 35.55
N GLY A 456 31.10 0.77 34.45
CA GLY A 456 30.34 1.33 33.35
C GLY A 456 28.84 1.46 33.65
N ILE A 457 28.05 1.52 32.59
CA ILE A 457 26.59 1.70 32.62
C ILE A 457 25.92 0.60 33.45
N PHE A 458 26.28 -0.67 33.26
CA PHE A 458 25.67 -1.77 34.02
C PHE A 458 26.09 -1.73 35.50
N GLY A 459 27.36 -1.41 35.77
CA GLY A 459 27.85 -1.15 37.13
C GLY A 459 27.10 -0.02 37.84
N HIS A 460 26.82 1.08 37.14
CA HIS A 460 26.05 2.20 37.66
C HIS A 460 24.59 1.81 37.94
N ILE A 461 23.92 1.13 37.00
CA ILE A 461 22.54 0.63 37.19
C ILE A 461 22.47 -0.27 38.44
N LYS A 462 23.42 -1.20 38.60
CA LYS A 462 23.48 -2.05 39.81
C LYS A 462 23.61 -1.23 41.10
N LYS A 463 24.45 -0.19 41.10
CA LYS A 463 24.66 0.70 42.26
C LYS A 463 23.42 1.54 42.58
N VAL A 464 22.73 2.08 41.57
CA VAL A 464 21.56 2.95 41.75
C VAL A 464 20.33 2.15 42.22
N PHE A 465 20.04 1.03 41.59
CA PHE A 465 18.82 0.26 41.87
C PHE A 465 19.01 -0.83 42.94
N GLY A 466 20.26 -1.13 43.32
CA GLY A 466 20.57 -2.14 44.34
C GLY A 466 20.20 -3.58 43.96
N LYS A 467 19.94 -3.84 42.67
CA LYS A 467 19.47 -5.13 42.13
C LYS A 467 20.35 -5.61 40.97
N PRO A 468 20.30 -6.91 40.61
CA PRO A 468 20.95 -7.42 39.41
C PRO A 468 20.47 -6.67 38.16
N VAL A 469 21.40 -6.38 37.25
CA VAL A 469 21.11 -5.60 36.04
C VAL A 469 20.06 -6.27 35.16
N SER A 470 20.03 -7.61 35.12
CA SER A 470 19.04 -8.40 34.37
C SER A 470 17.59 -8.23 34.85
N GLU A 471 17.36 -7.66 36.04
CA GLU A 471 16.02 -7.32 36.52
C GLU A 471 15.58 -5.92 36.10
N VAL A 472 16.53 -5.05 35.72
CA VAL A 472 16.29 -3.66 35.32
C VAL A 472 16.40 -3.50 33.80
N VAL A 473 17.21 -4.34 33.14
CA VAL A 473 17.47 -4.34 31.71
C VAL A 473 17.09 -5.71 31.16
N GLU A 474 16.15 -5.74 30.22
CA GLU A 474 15.81 -6.97 29.50
C GLU A 474 16.90 -7.27 28.48
N ILE A 475 17.45 -8.49 28.52
CA ILE A 475 18.54 -8.89 27.64
C ILE A 475 18.08 -10.09 26.84
N THR A 476 18.18 -9.99 25.52
CA THR A 476 17.78 -11.08 24.62
C THR A 476 18.92 -11.41 23.67
N GLY A 477 19.04 -12.66 23.26
CA GLY A 477 20.07 -13.04 22.30
C GLY A 477 19.63 -14.25 21.49
N SER A 478 20.20 -14.36 20.29
CA SER A 478 20.06 -15.57 19.49
C SER A 478 20.75 -16.71 20.25
N SER A 479 19.99 -17.60 20.90
CA SER A 479 20.52 -18.71 21.71
C SER A 479 20.40 -20.06 20.99
N CYS A 480 21.30 -21.00 21.26
CA CYS A 480 21.38 -22.31 20.58
C CYS A 480 20.42 -23.38 21.13
N LEU A 481 19.42 -22.99 21.94
CA LEU A 481 18.58 -23.93 22.69
C LEU A 481 17.69 -24.82 21.82
N ALA A 482 17.15 -24.30 20.70
CA ALA A 482 16.25 -25.07 19.83
C ALA A 482 16.94 -26.31 19.22
N ALA A 483 18.25 -26.24 19.01
CA ALA A 483 19.06 -27.31 18.44
C ALA A 483 19.26 -28.50 19.41
N ILE A 484 19.08 -28.28 20.71
CA ILE A 484 19.27 -29.32 21.74
C ILE A 484 18.21 -30.42 21.64
N ILE A 485 17.02 -30.10 21.13
CA ILE A 485 15.91 -31.07 21.03
C ILE A 485 15.75 -31.62 19.60
N ASP A 486 16.58 -31.17 18.67
CA ASP A 486 16.55 -31.62 17.28
C ASP A 486 17.71 -32.61 17.03
N PRO A 487 17.42 -33.89 16.74
CA PRO A 487 18.43 -34.91 16.52
C PRO A 487 19.16 -34.78 15.17
N GLN A 488 18.56 -34.07 14.19
CA GLN A 488 19.13 -33.82 12.87
C GLN A 488 20.06 -32.60 12.86
N THR A 489 20.16 -31.93 14.00
CA THR A 489 21.10 -30.86 14.27
C THR A 489 22.53 -31.22 13.88
N SER A 490 23.20 -30.30 13.17
CA SER A 490 24.62 -30.44 12.80
C SER A 490 25.51 -30.72 14.03
N SER A 491 26.62 -31.44 13.84
CA SER A 491 27.54 -31.82 14.92
C SER A 491 28.14 -30.66 15.72
N ASN A 492 28.00 -29.43 15.23
CA ASN A 492 28.59 -28.23 15.80
C ASN A 492 27.65 -27.45 16.72
N GLN A 493 26.35 -27.75 16.71
CA GLN A 493 25.39 -27.07 17.58
C GLN A 493 25.22 -27.87 18.89
N TYR A 494 25.34 -27.17 20.02
CA TYR A 494 25.28 -27.75 21.36
C TYR A 494 25.07 -26.65 22.38
N TYR A 495 24.56 -26.99 23.55
CA TYR A 495 24.53 -26.08 24.68
C TYR A 495 25.78 -26.24 25.54
N VAL A 496 26.25 -25.11 26.06
CA VAL A 496 27.30 -25.07 27.07
C VAL A 496 26.95 -23.98 28.08
N SER A 497 27.02 -24.33 29.36
CA SER A 497 26.92 -23.34 30.43
C SER A 497 28.31 -22.81 30.82
N PRO A 498 28.35 -21.69 31.57
CA PRO A 498 29.48 -21.30 32.39
C PRO A 498 29.94 -22.42 33.33
N SER A 499 31.17 -22.31 33.81
CA SER A 499 31.74 -23.26 34.77
C SER A 499 31.38 -22.85 36.20
N MET A 500 30.16 -23.14 36.62
CA MET A 500 29.66 -22.82 37.96
C MET A 500 28.89 -23.98 38.55
N GLU A 501 28.84 -24.08 39.87
CA GLU A 501 28.00 -25.08 40.53
C GLU A 501 26.52 -24.81 40.21
N ASP A 502 25.71 -25.86 40.24
CA ASP A 502 24.26 -25.81 39.99
C ASP A 502 23.81 -25.31 38.60
N MET A 503 24.54 -25.68 37.54
CA MET A 503 24.12 -25.41 36.17
C MET A 503 23.00 -26.35 35.73
N TRP A 504 21.99 -25.79 35.05
CA TRP A 504 20.83 -26.56 34.61
C TRP A 504 20.24 -26.05 33.28
N ILE A 505 19.45 -26.93 32.65
CA ILE A 505 18.59 -26.65 31.49
C ILE A 505 17.19 -27.17 31.81
N GLU A 506 16.19 -26.31 31.65
CA GLU A 506 14.77 -26.56 31.93
C GLU A 506 13.97 -26.61 30.64
N PHE A 507 13.05 -27.57 30.55
CA PHE A 507 12.10 -27.79 29.46
C PHE A 507 10.68 -27.62 30.01
N ASP A 508 9.98 -26.55 29.60
CA ASP A 508 8.56 -26.29 29.92
C ASP A 508 7.69 -26.79 28.76
N PHE A 509 6.96 -27.88 29.00
CA PHE A 509 6.08 -28.56 28.03
C PHE A 509 4.71 -27.89 27.90
N LYS A 510 4.49 -26.73 28.53
CA LYS A 510 3.29 -25.89 28.40
C LYS A 510 1.98 -26.67 28.62
N LYS A 511 1.24 -26.91 27.55
CA LYS A 511 -0.08 -27.56 27.54
C LYS A 511 0.02 -29.08 27.44
N HIS A 512 1.23 -29.61 27.38
CA HIS A 512 1.51 -31.04 27.22
C HIS A 512 2.25 -31.63 28.44
N PRO A 513 1.73 -31.52 29.68
CA PRO A 513 2.27 -32.31 30.79
C PRO A 513 2.35 -33.79 30.41
N PHE A 514 3.47 -34.41 30.71
CA PHE A 514 3.72 -35.78 30.28
C PHE A 514 4.38 -36.60 31.39
N ILE A 515 4.16 -37.90 31.33
CA ILE A 515 4.75 -38.86 32.26
C ILE A 515 6.09 -39.26 31.67
N CYS A 516 7.19 -38.80 32.26
CA CYS A 516 8.53 -39.22 31.83
C CYS A 516 8.89 -40.57 32.48
N HIS A 517 9.38 -41.51 31.67
CA HIS A 517 9.88 -42.83 32.10
C HIS A 517 11.35 -43.06 31.75
N THR A 518 11.82 -42.48 30.65
CA THR A 518 13.19 -42.68 30.17
C THR A 518 13.66 -41.40 29.46
N TYR A 519 14.96 -41.14 29.42
CA TYR A 519 15.56 -40.07 28.62
C TYR A 519 16.87 -40.51 27.99
N THR A 520 17.22 -39.88 26.86
CA THR A 520 18.46 -40.13 26.11
C THR A 520 19.29 -38.86 26.03
N LEU A 521 20.60 -38.97 26.25
CA LEU A 521 21.58 -37.90 26.10
C LEU A 521 22.57 -38.23 24.99
N LYS A 522 22.97 -37.20 24.23
CA LYS A 522 24.09 -37.24 23.29
C LYS A 522 25.14 -36.18 23.64
N THR A 523 26.38 -36.62 23.64
CA THR A 523 27.58 -35.79 23.84
C THR A 523 28.08 -35.25 22.52
N ILE A 524 28.79 -34.10 22.55
CA ILE A 524 29.35 -33.50 21.34
C ILE A 524 30.45 -34.39 20.76
N ASN A 525 30.69 -34.26 19.45
CA ASN A 525 31.72 -35.00 18.74
C ASN A 525 33.13 -34.41 18.95
N LYS A 526 33.59 -34.30 20.21
CA LYS A 526 34.92 -33.81 20.59
C LYS A 526 35.50 -34.65 21.72
N GLN A 527 36.75 -35.08 21.58
CA GLN A 527 37.42 -35.97 22.54
C GLN A 527 37.59 -35.32 23.92
N ASP A 528 38.29 -34.17 23.97
CA ASP A 528 38.60 -33.45 25.21
C ASP A 528 37.58 -32.31 25.44
N ALA A 529 36.35 -32.69 25.77
CA ALA A 529 35.28 -31.77 26.06
C ALA A 529 34.74 -31.98 27.50
N PRO A 530 34.06 -30.98 28.08
CA PRO A 530 33.43 -31.07 29.40
C PRO A 530 32.19 -32.00 29.40
N HIS A 531 32.37 -33.27 29.01
CA HIS A 531 31.31 -34.27 28.94
C HIS A 531 30.72 -34.55 30.32
N LEU A 532 29.40 -34.65 30.38
CA LEU A 532 28.65 -34.79 31.62
C LEU A 532 29.07 -36.05 32.40
N LYS A 533 29.33 -35.89 33.70
CA LYS A 533 29.81 -36.95 34.63
C LYS A 533 28.87 -37.15 35.82
N ASN A 534 28.34 -36.05 36.37
CA ASN A 534 27.41 -36.03 37.49
C ASN A 534 26.21 -35.15 37.15
N TRP A 535 24.99 -35.67 37.26
CA TRP A 535 23.76 -34.91 36.99
C TRP A 535 22.53 -35.54 37.64
N ALA A 536 21.47 -34.74 37.77
CA ALA A 536 20.13 -35.18 38.10
C ALA A 536 19.15 -34.76 37.00
N LEU A 537 18.14 -35.59 36.75
CA LEU A 537 16.93 -35.21 36.02
C LEU A 537 15.81 -35.02 37.04
N GLU A 538 15.16 -33.86 36.98
CA GLU A 538 14.13 -33.44 37.93
C GLU A 538 12.83 -33.08 37.22
N GLY A 539 11.70 -33.28 37.89
CA GLY A 539 10.36 -32.96 37.41
C GLY A 539 9.63 -31.98 38.31
N SER A 540 8.86 -31.07 37.71
CA SER A 540 8.00 -30.12 38.42
C SER A 540 6.66 -29.92 37.71
N ILE A 541 5.62 -29.65 38.51
CA ILE A 541 4.27 -29.32 38.03
C ILE A 541 4.08 -27.79 37.96
N ASP A 542 4.70 -27.05 38.87
CA ASP A 542 4.50 -25.61 39.07
C ASP A 542 5.73 -24.76 38.67
N GLY A 543 6.87 -25.39 38.40
CA GLY A 543 8.15 -24.75 38.11
C GLY A 543 8.84 -24.18 39.36
N LYS A 544 8.31 -24.41 40.56
CA LYS A 544 8.85 -23.93 41.84
C LYS A 544 9.35 -25.10 42.69
N SER A 545 8.58 -26.18 42.77
CA SER A 545 8.88 -27.36 43.56
C SER A 545 9.38 -28.47 42.65
N TRP A 546 10.57 -28.99 42.92
CA TRP A 546 11.26 -29.96 42.05
C TRP A 546 11.43 -31.29 42.76
N ILE A 547 11.16 -32.38 42.04
CA ILE A 547 11.34 -33.76 42.51
C ILE A 547 12.42 -34.41 41.65
N ILE A 548 13.41 -35.05 42.29
CA ILE A 548 14.46 -35.79 41.58
C ILE A 548 13.85 -37.07 41.01
N LEU A 549 13.85 -37.19 39.68
CA LEU A 549 13.38 -38.37 38.96
C LEU A 549 14.52 -39.36 38.71
N HIS A 550 15.74 -38.86 38.49
CA HIS A 550 16.92 -39.70 38.34
C HIS A 550 18.16 -38.93 38.81
N SER A 551 19.09 -39.59 39.50
CA SER A 551 20.37 -39.01 39.92
C SER A 551 21.50 -39.93 39.48
N VAL A 552 22.54 -39.35 38.90
CA VAL A 552 23.68 -40.07 38.34
C VAL A 552 24.97 -39.42 38.83
N GLU A 553 25.87 -40.25 39.38
CA GLU A 553 27.20 -39.84 39.81
C GLU A 553 28.28 -40.66 39.12
N LYS A 554 29.41 -40.01 38.82
CA LYS A 554 30.64 -40.62 38.27
C LYS A 554 30.42 -41.50 37.04
N ASN A 555 29.47 -41.14 36.18
CA ASN A 555 29.13 -41.94 35.01
C ASN A 555 30.18 -41.79 33.89
N ASP A 556 30.73 -42.91 33.43
CA ASP A 556 31.71 -43.01 32.36
C ASP A 556 31.11 -43.24 30.97
N SER A 557 29.82 -43.60 30.91
CA SER A 557 29.15 -44.00 29.69
C SER A 557 28.98 -42.86 28.67
N LEU A 558 29.00 -41.62 29.16
CA LEU A 558 29.02 -40.37 28.37
C LEU A 558 30.45 -39.81 28.15
N ARG A 559 31.50 -40.50 28.61
CA ARG A 559 32.88 -40.04 28.43
C ARG A 559 33.34 -40.30 26.99
N GLY A 560 33.42 -39.23 26.19
CA GLY A 560 34.03 -39.24 24.85
C GLY A 560 33.11 -38.70 23.76
N PRO A 561 33.60 -38.66 22.51
CA PRO A 561 32.93 -37.97 21.42
C PRO A 561 31.69 -38.72 20.93
N GLY A 562 30.57 -38.00 20.77
CA GLY A 562 29.38 -38.49 20.08
C GLY A 562 28.66 -39.66 20.75
N LYS A 563 28.92 -39.92 22.04
CA LYS A 563 28.28 -40.99 22.82
C LYS A 563 26.80 -40.69 23.01
N VAL A 564 25.98 -41.71 22.77
CA VAL A 564 24.53 -41.71 23.02
C VAL A 564 24.22 -42.72 24.12
N ARG A 565 23.52 -42.28 25.16
CA ARG A 565 23.14 -43.13 26.31
C ARG A 565 21.73 -42.82 26.76
N THR A 566 21.03 -43.87 27.16
CA THR A 566 19.63 -43.83 27.58
C THR A 566 19.55 -44.29 29.03
N PHE A 567 18.72 -43.62 29.81
CA PHE A 567 18.59 -43.81 31.25
C PHE A 567 17.11 -43.83 31.65
N ASP A 568 16.76 -44.75 32.53
CA ASP A 568 15.42 -44.82 33.11
C ASP A 568 15.26 -43.85 34.28
N VAL A 569 14.02 -43.41 34.52
CA VAL A 569 13.68 -42.50 35.61
C VAL A 569 12.75 -43.17 36.61
N ASN A 570 12.84 -42.74 37.87
CA ASN A 570 11.97 -43.19 38.95
C ASN A 570 10.68 -42.35 38.98
N ASN A 571 9.70 -42.73 38.15
CA ASN A 571 8.37 -42.11 38.11
C ASN A 571 7.26 -43.19 38.22
N SER A 572 7.38 -44.05 39.22
CA SER A 572 6.47 -45.19 39.44
C SER A 572 5.00 -44.78 39.65
N ASN A 573 4.76 -43.59 40.21
CA ASN A 573 3.41 -43.05 40.42
C ASN A 573 2.78 -42.47 39.16
N ASN A 574 3.45 -42.57 37.99
CA ASN A 574 2.98 -42.04 36.72
C ASN A 574 2.56 -40.56 36.82
N THR A 575 3.32 -39.78 37.60
CA THR A 575 3.06 -38.35 37.77
C THR A 575 3.37 -37.62 36.47
N GLN A 576 2.44 -36.75 36.06
CA GLN A 576 2.61 -35.88 34.91
C GLN A 576 3.38 -34.63 35.32
N TYR A 577 4.47 -34.36 34.62
CA TYR A 577 5.27 -33.16 34.84
C TYR A 577 5.11 -32.21 33.66
N ARG A 578 4.91 -30.94 33.98
CA ARG A 578 4.95 -29.86 32.98
C ARG A 578 6.38 -29.40 32.71
N PHE A 579 7.24 -29.48 33.73
CA PHE A 579 8.62 -29.05 33.65
C PHE A 579 9.55 -30.23 33.89
N LEU A 580 10.57 -30.38 33.06
CA LEU A 580 11.72 -31.23 33.34
C LEU A 580 13.00 -30.41 33.34
N ARG A 581 13.95 -30.76 34.21
CA ARG A 581 15.23 -30.06 34.32
C ARG A 581 16.39 -31.04 34.40
N LEU A 582 17.37 -30.85 33.53
CA LEU A 582 18.67 -31.53 33.62
C LEU A 582 19.61 -30.62 34.41
N HIS A 583 20.05 -31.07 35.59
CA HIS A 583 20.86 -30.32 36.54
C HIS A 583 22.21 -31.01 36.74
N GLN A 584 23.31 -30.30 36.53
CA GLN A 584 24.64 -30.80 36.84
C GLN A 584 24.91 -30.71 38.34
N THR A 585 25.06 -31.86 38.99
CA THR A 585 25.20 -31.99 40.46
C THR A 585 26.65 -32.04 40.92
N GLY A 586 27.62 -32.03 39.99
CA GLY A 586 29.04 -32.09 40.31
C GLY A 586 29.91 -31.87 39.08
N LYS A 587 31.23 -31.97 39.23
CA LYS A 587 32.17 -31.74 38.11
C LYS A 587 31.94 -32.68 36.93
N ASN A 588 32.20 -32.22 35.71
CA ASN A 588 32.20 -33.01 34.48
C ASN A 588 33.54 -33.77 34.28
N TRP A 589 33.71 -34.48 33.16
CA TRP A 589 34.95 -35.22 32.85
C TRP A 589 36.18 -34.34 32.59
N HIS A 590 36.00 -33.03 32.46
CA HIS A 590 37.06 -32.03 32.38
C HIS A 590 37.30 -31.35 33.75
N GLU A 591 36.82 -31.96 34.85
CA GLU A 591 36.97 -31.45 36.22
C GLU A 591 36.47 -30.01 36.42
N SER A 592 35.47 -29.61 35.63
CA SER A 592 34.86 -28.28 35.65
C SER A 592 33.35 -28.40 35.88
N TYR A 593 32.67 -27.29 36.15
CA TYR A 593 31.21 -27.27 36.34
C TYR A 593 30.44 -26.78 35.11
N GLN A 594 31.01 -26.97 33.92
CA GLN A 594 30.32 -26.64 32.66
C GLN A 594 29.34 -27.75 32.28
N LEU A 595 28.06 -27.41 32.15
CA LEU A 595 27.03 -28.28 31.62
C LEU A 595 27.06 -28.20 30.11
N LEU A 596 27.59 -29.24 29.48
CA LEU A 596 27.67 -29.36 28.03
C LEU A 596 26.89 -30.57 27.54
N ILE A 597 25.93 -30.34 26.65
CA ILE A 597 25.15 -31.38 25.99
C ILE A 597 24.92 -31.03 24.52
N GLN A 598 24.90 -32.04 23.65
CA GLN A 598 24.53 -31.84 22.26
C GLN A 598 23.01 -31.94 22.09
N THR A 599 22.43 -33.07 22.48
CA THR A 599 21.01 -33.37 22.26
C THR A 599 20.43 -34.16 23.43
N ILE A 600 19.16 -33.94 23.74
CA ILE A 600 18.37 -34.70 24.70
C ILE A 600 17.02 -35.10 24.11
N GLU A 601 16.52 -36.27 24.49
CA GLU A 601 15.18 -36.76 24.14
C GLU A 601 14.51 -37.42 25.36
N PHE A 602 13.20 -37.29 25.48
CA PHE A 602 12.39 -37.85 26.57
C PHE A 602 11.40 -38.89 26.04
N TYR A 603 11.08 -39.87 26.89
CA TYR A 603 10.19 -40.99 26.58
C TYR A 603 9.24 -41.24 27.75
N GLY A 604 8.05 -41.72 27.43
CA GLY A 604 7.02 -42.08 28.40
C GLY A 604 5.63 -41.92 27.80
N SER A 605 4.72 -41.23 28.47
CA SER A 605 3.32 -41.13 28.02
C SER A 605 2.79 -39.70 27.97
N LEU A 606 2.19 -39.34 26.83
CA LEU A 606 1.49 -38.07 26.61
C LEU A 606 -0.02 -38.36 26.55
N GLY A 607 -0.75 -38.12 27.63
CA GLY A 607 -2.18 -38.48 27.71
C GLY A 607 -2.41 -39.99 27.54
N LYS A 608 -3.01 -40.41 26.42
CA LYS A 608 -3.27 -41.82 26.07
C LYS A 608 -2.20 -42.46 25.17
N GLU A 609 -1.26 -41.69 24.65
CA GLU A 609 -0.25 -42.17 23.71
C GLU A 609 1.05 -42.54 24.42
N GLY A 610 1.55 -43.76 24.18
CA GLY A 610 2.81 -44.26 24.72
C GLY A 610 3.96 -44.04 23.75
N LEU A 611 4.95 -43.26 24.17
CA LEU A 611 6.21 -42.96 23.48
C LEU A 611 7.35 -43.71 24.17
N LEU A 612 7.40 -45.03 23.97
CA LEU A 612 8.36 -45.90 24.63
C LEU A 612 9.70 -45.92 23.88
N TYR A 613 10.80 -45.94 24.63
CA TYR A 613 12.13 -46.08 24.07
C TYR A 613 12.31 -47.44 23.37
N SER A 614 13.06 -47.44 22.27
CA SER A 614 13.51 -48.64 21.57
C SER A 614 14.95 -48.44 21.10
N LYS A 615 15.81 -49.44 21.31
CA LYS A 615 17.21 -49.40 20.86
C LYS A 615 17.28 -49.21 19.33
N GLY A 616 18.11 -48.26 18.87
CA GLY A 616 18.16 -47.84 17.46
C GLY A 616 17.12 -46.78 17.07
N LYS A 617 16.27 -46.34 18.01
CA LYS A 617 15.30 -45.25 17.85
C LYS A 617 15.48 -44.19 18.96
N GLU A 618 16.73 -43.80 19.18
CA GLU A 618 17.18 -42.86 20.22
C GLU A 618 16.61 -41.44 20.08
N TRP A 619 15.92 -41.14 18.97
CA TRP A 619 15.39 -39.83 18.65
C TRP A 619 13.92 -39.85 18.21
N PHE A 620 13.15 -40.86 18.63
CA PHE A 620 11.72 -41.02 18.34
C PHE A 620 10.89 -40.88 19.62
N GLY A 621 11.20 -39.86 20.43
CA GLY A 621 10.53 -39.61 21.70
C GLY A 621 9.51 -38.46 21.63
N VAL A 622 9.38 -37.73 22.73
CA VAL A 622 8.45 -36.60 22.88
C VAL A 622 8.72 -35.50 21.86
N PHE A 623 9.99 -35.14 21.63
CA PHE A 623 10.31 -34.05 20.72
C PHE A 623 10.05 -34.41 19.26
N ASP A 624 10.38 -35.63 18.83
CA ASP A 624 10.04 -36.12 17.49
C ASP A 624 8.52 -36.23 17.28
N TYR A 625 7.78 -36.74 18.26
CA TYR A 625 6.32 -36.80 18.19
C TYR A 625 5.70 -35.41 17.98
N LEU A 626 6.07 -34.43 18.81
CA LEU A 626 5.57 -33.06 18.68
C LEU A 626 6.03 -32.44 17.35
N SER A 627 7.27 -32.68 16.94
CA SER A 627 7.79 -32.19 15.67
C SER A 627 7.02 -32.72 14.47
N LYS A 628 6.62 -34.00 14.48
CA LYS A 628 5.77 -34.60 13.45
C LYS A 628 4.34 -34.07 13.48
N LYS A 629 3.76 -33.94 14.68
CA LYS A 629 2.40 -33.41 14.88
C LYS A 629 2.27 -31.99 14.33
N TYR A 630 3.25 -31.14 14.59
CA TYR A 630 3.23 -29.74 14.16
C TYR A 630 4.03 -29.47 12.87
N ARG A 631 4.69 -30.49 12.32
CA ARG A 631 5.57 -30.42 11.13
C ARG A 631 6.68 -29.35 11.25
N THR A 632 7.13 -29.06 12.48
CA THR A 632 8.17 -28.07 12.77
C THR A 632 8.76 -28.30 14.16
N ASN A 633 9.91 -27.71 14.47
CA ASN A 633 10.51 -27.78 15.80
C ASN A 633 9.56 -27.10 16.83
N PRO A 634 9.14 -27.80 17.90
CA PRO A 634 8.12 -27.30 18.83
C PRO A 634 8.56 -26.06 19.62
N VAL A 635 9.86 -25.77 19.70
CA VAL A 635 10.38 -24.53 20.30
C VAL A 635 10.05 -23.32 19.42
N HIS A 636 10.09 -23.46 18.10
CA HIS A 636 9.85 -22.35 17.17
C HIS A 636 8.40 -21.84 17.19
N ILE A 637 7.45 -22.71 17.51
CA ILE A 637 6.02 -22.36 17.63
C ILE A 637 5.59 -22.14 19.09
N GLY A 638 6.53 -22.21 20.05
CA GLY A 638 6.28 -21.94 21.46
C GLY A 638 5.51 -23.03 22.22
N GLU A 639 5.32 -24.21 21.63
CA GLU A 639 4.72 -25.38 22.29
C GLU A 639 5.63 -25.93 23.39
N ILE A 640 6.96 -25.77 23.24
CA ILE A 640 7.95 -26.02 24.28
C ILE A 640 8.78 -24.75 24.49
N LYS A 641 8.99 -24.35 25.75
CA LYS A 641 9.93 -23.29 26.10
C LYS A 641 11.13 -23.89 26.83
N ILE A 642 12.34 -23.55 26.39
CA ILE A 642 13.58 -23.96 27.05
C ILE A 642 14.15 -22.77 27.81
N LYS A 643 14.56 -22.99 29.06
CA LYS A 643 15.32 -22.01 29.87
C LYS A 643 16.61 -22.63 30.34
N CYS A 644 17.57 -21.81 30.73
CA CYS A 644 18.85 -22.29 31.23
C CYS A 644 19.50 -21.28 32.17
N ALA A 645 20.48 -21.73 32.94
CA ALA A 645 21.28 -20.88 33.82
C ALA A 645 22.29 -19.97 33.07
N ALA A 646 22.44 -20.15 31.75
CA ALA A 646 23.43 -19.46 30.90
C ALA A 646 22.81 -18.49 29.87
N ASP A 647 21.64 -17.94 30.18
CA ASP A 647 20.93 -17.00 29.32
C ASP A 647 21.74 -15.71 29.05
N PRO A 648 21.58 -15.03 27.89
CA PRO A 648 22.30 -13.79 27.60
C PRO A 648 22.19 -12.72 28.68
N SER A 649 21.13 -12.73 29.51
CA SER A 649 21.00 -11.84 30.68
C SER A 649 22.15 -11.89 31.68
N PHE A 650 22.93 -12.97 31.72
CA PHE A 650 24.09 -13.07 32.61
C PHE A 650 25.35 -12.35 32.08
N LEU A 651 25.35 -11.87 30.83
CA LEU A 651 26.51 -11.17 30.21
C LEU A 651 26.88 -9.83 30.88
N VAL A 652 25.98 -9.28 31.70
CA VAL A 652 26.16 -7.99 32.35
C VAL A 652 26.58 -8.11 33.81
N ASN A 653 26.81 -9.33 34.30
CA ASN A 653 27.24 -9.54 35.69
C ASN A 653 28.79 -9.66 35.78
N PRO A 654 29.47 -8.70 36.43
CA PRO A 654 30.94 -8.74 36.57
C PRO A 654 31.47 -9.98 37.31
N GLU A 655 30.69 -10.58 38.19
CA GLU A 655 31.07 -11.81 38.90
C GLU A 655 31.21 -12.99 37.93
N TRP A 656 30.36 -13.06 36.91
CA TRP A 656 30.42 -14.10 35.88
C TRP A 656 31.62 -13.92 34.96
N SER A 657 32.00 -12.67 34.68
CA SER A 657 33.25 -12.37 33.97
C SER A 657 34.46 -12.96 34.69
N ARG A 658 34.51 -12.89 36.03
CA ARG A 658 35.64 -13.41 36.84
C ARG A 658 35.66 -14.93 36.92
N LEU A 659 34.50 -15.56 36.84
CA LEU A 659 34.33 -17.01 36.87
C LEU A 659 34.42 -17.64 35.49
N ASN A 660 34.90 -16.91 34.47
CA ASN A 660 35.06 -17.42 33.12
C ASN A 660 33.73 -17.98 32.56
N GLY A 661 32.63 -17.28 32.81
CA GLY A 661 31.34 -17.60 32.21
C GLY A 661 31.27 -17.22 30.74
N MET A 662 30.40 -17.87 29.97
CA MET A 662 30.17 -17.54 28.57
C MET A 662 28.71 -17.74 28.18
N TRP A 663 28.25 -16.88 27.29
CA TRP A 663 27.06 -17.04 26.47
C TRP A 663 27.50 -17.40 25.04
N ARG A 664 26.69 -18.22 24.37
CA ARG A 664 26.96 -18.72 23.01
C ARG A 664 25.72 -18.61 22.13
N SER A 665 25.89 -17.99 20.96
CA SER A 665 24.86 -17.99 19.93
C SER A 665 24.80 -19.29 19.10
N PRO A 666 23.77 -19.49 18.27
CA PRO A 666 23.82 -20.40 17.14
C PRO A 666 24.95 -20.07 16.16
N ASP A 667 25.30 -21.04 15.33
CA ASP A 667 26.23 -20.85 14.20
C ASP A 667 25.48 -20.30 12.98
N TYR A 668 25.01 -19.05 13.05
CA TYR A 668 24.32 -18.38 11.94
C TYR A 668 24.84 -16.94 11.76
N PRO A 669 24.95 -16.44 10.51
CA PRO A 669 25.29 -15.05 10.24
C PRO A 669 24.37 -14.09 10.99
N ASN A 670 24.90 -12.94 11.41
CA ASN A 670 24.14 -11.90 12.11
C ASN A 670 23.59 -12.30 13.50
N SER A 671 24.18 -13.30 14.14
CA SER A 671 23.93 -13.60 15.55
C SER A 671 24.16 -12.36 16.43
N PHE A 672 23.31 -12.18 17.44
CA PHE A 672 23.30 -10.94 18.23
C PHE A 672 22.90 -11.16 19.69
N VAL A 673 23.27 -10.17 20.51
CA VAL A 673 22.71 -9.92 21.84
C VAL A 673 22.22 -8.47 21.91
N SER A 674 21.01 -8.26 22.42
CA SER A 674 20.40 -6.94 22.63
C SER A 674 20.07 -6.70 24.10
N PHE A 675 20.06 -5.43 24.46
CA PHE A 675 19.86 -4.89 25.80
C PHE A 675 18.76 -3.82 25.69
N ASN A 676 17.64 -4.04 26.35
CA ASN A 676 16.49 -3.14 26.43
C ASN A 676 16.51 -2.48 27.82
N PHE A 677 16.76 -1.18 27.84
CA PHE A 677 16.93 -0.37 29.04
C PHE A 677 15.61 0.24 29.55
N HIS A 678 14.49 -0.08 28.91
CA HIS A 678 13.14 0.37 29.28
C HIS A 678 13.05 1.90 29.44
N ASP A 679 12.96 2.38 30.69
CA ASP A 679 12.79 3.79 31.04
C ASP A 679 14.12 4.57 31.05
N ILE A 680 15.25 3.88 30.88
CA ILE A 680 16.58 4.50 30.81
C ILE A 680 16.97 4.66 29.35
N LYS A 681 17.41 5.86 28.97
CA LYS A 681 18.09 6.06 27.68
C LYS A 681 19.60 6.06 27.87
N VAL A 682 20.29 5.46 26.91
CA VAL A 682 21.74 5.26 26.97
C VAL A 682 22.38 5.81 25.70
N ALA A 683 23.33 6.73 25.88
CA ALA A 683 24.26 7.12 24.83
C ALA A 683 25.64 6.53 25.15
N ILE A 684 26.27 5.85 24.20
CA ILE A 684 27.55 5.19 24.40
C ILE A 684 28.67 5.87 23.61
N ASP A 685 29.81 5.99 24.27
CA ASP A 685 31.06 6.52 23.74
C ASP A 685 32.09 5.40 23.57
N MET A 686 32.04 4.40 24.44
CA MET A 686 32.90 3.22 24.42
C MET A 686 32.14 1.97 24.88
N TYR A 687 32.67 0.80 24.59
CA TYR A 687 32.17 -0.47 25.11
C TYR A 687 33.30 -1.48 25.28
N THR A 688 33.12 -2.39 26.24
CA THR A 688 34.03 -3.50 26.50
C THR A 688 33.38 -4.79 26.07
N LEU A 689 34.16 -5.63 25.38
CA LEU A 689 33.80 -7.01 25.11
C LEU A 689 34.86 -7.93 25.71
N LYS A 690 34.41 -8.93 26.45
CA LYS A 690 35.27 -10.03 26.91
C LYS A 690 34.97 -11.30 26.15
N THR A 691 36.04 -11.90 25.63
CA THR A 691 35.97 -13.17 24.89
C THR A 691 36.04 -14.39 25.80
N TYR A 692 35.87 -15.57 25.21
CA TYR A 692 35.85 -16.86 25.90
C TYR A 692 37.20 -17.61 25.80
N GLN A 693 37.26 -18.84 26.34
CA GLN A 693 38.49 -19.66 26.41
C GLN A 693 39.09 -20.14 25.07
N GLY A 694 38.32 -20.19 23.99
CA GLY A 694 38.69 -20.90 22.76
C GLY A 694 39.13 -19.97 21.62
N PRO A 695 39.61 -20.55 20.51
CA PRO A 695 40.34 -19.81 19.48
C PRO A 695 39.45 -18.97 18.54
N ASN A 696 38.13 -19.14 18.57
CA ASN A 696 37.19 -18.58 17.58
C ASN A 696 36.56 -17.29 18.09
N HIS A 697 37.39 -16.29 18.35
CA HIS A 697 36.93 -14.97 18.78
C HIS A 697 36.21 -14.22 17.65
N PRO A 698 35.23 -13.35 17.97
CA PRO A 698 34.58 -12.49 16.98
C PRO A 698 35.63 -11.62 16.26
N GLN A 699 35.52 -11.53 14.93
CA GLN A 699 36.42 -10.71 14.10
C GLN A 699 35.74 -9.44 13.61
N GLU A 700 34.43 -9.53 13.36
CA GLU A 700 33.64 -8.45 12.81
C GLU A 700 32.30 -8.34 13.52
N TRP A 701 31.96 -7.14 13.99
CA TRP A 701 30.68 -6.86 14.63
C TRP A 701 30.28 -5.40 14.46
N VAL A 702 28.99 -5.15 14.64
CA VAL A 702 28.39 -3.82 14.67
C VAL A 702 27.67 -3.63 16.02
N VAL A 703 27.77 -2.42 16.57
CA VAL A 703 26.99 -1.95 17.70
C VAL A 703 25.94 -1.00 17.18
N GLU A 704 24.68 -1.25 17.52
CA GLU A 704 23.52 -0.54 17.01
C GLU A 704 22.64 -0.07 18.18
N GLY A 705 21.96 1.06 18.02
CA GLY A 705 20.99 1.61 18.96
C GLY A 705 19.61 1.76 18.36
N SER A 706 18.56 1.63 19.17
CA SER A 706 17.17 1.70 18.74
C SER A 706 16.28 2.29 19.84
N ASP A 707 15.21 2.99 19.47
CA ASP A 707 14.20 3.47 20.42
C ASP A 707 13.00 2.50 20.58
N ASP A 708 12.78 1.62 19.60
CA ASP A 708 11.63 0.72 19.50
C ASP A 708 12.02 -0.79 19.48
N GLY A 709 13.33 -1.08 19.42
CA GLY A 709 13.87 -2.43 19.28
C GLY A 709 13.72 -3.02 17.86
N VAL A 710 13.15 -2.28 16.91
CA VAL A 710 12.83 -2.72 15.54
C VAL A 710 13.70 -1.99 14.51
N LEU A 711 13.77 -0.67 14.58
CA LEU A 711 14.59 0.17 13.72
C LEU A 711 15.94 0.45 14.40
N TRP A 712 17.03 0.01 13.79
CA TRP A 712 18.36 0.06 14.37
C TRP A 712 19.27 1.04 13.64
N SER A 713 19.90 1.95 14.39
CA SER A 713 20.91 2.89 13.91
C SER A 713 22.31 2.41 14.27
N GLU A 714 23.23 2.40 13.31
CA GLU A 714 24.63 2.01 13.55
C GLU A 714 25.37 3.05 14.40
N ILE A 715 25.96 2.60 15.52
CA ILE A 715 26.79 3.41 16.42
C ILE A 715 28.27 3.19 16.14
N ASP A 716 28.67 1.92 16.02
CA ASP A 716 30.06 1.54 15.75
C ASP A 716 30.13 0.26 14.93
N ARG A 717 31.22 0.12 14.17
CA ARG A 717 31.54 -1.09 13.40
C ARG A 717 33.01 -1.41 13.52
N LYS A 718 33.32 -2.67 13.82
CA LYS A 718 34.68 -3.19 13.92
C LYS A 718 34.85 -4.32 12.93
N ASN A 719 35.89 -4.21 12.09
CA ASN A 719 36.25 -5.20 11.07
C ASN A 719 37.75 -5.53 11.20
N GLN A 720 38.22 -5.92 12.38
CA GLN A 720 39.65 -6.15 12.62
C GLN A 720 39.89 -7.22 13.67
N LYS A 721 41.05 -7.88 13.58
CA LYS A 721 41.54 -8.87 14.55
C LYS A 721 41.84 -8.21 15.90
N SER A 722 40.79 -7.91 16.67
CA SER A 722 40.91 -7.23 17.96
C SER A 722 41.20 -8.21 19.11
N PHE A 723 40.94 -9.50 18.89
CA PHE A 723 41.15 -10.55 19.89
C PHE A 723 42.19 -11.57 19.43
N SER A 724 43.17 -11.79 20.30
CA SER A 724 44.34 -12.63 20.12
C SER A 724 44.49 -13.68 21.23
N LYS A 725 43.83 -13.51 22.38
CA LYS A 725 43.97 -14.38 23.55
C LYS A 725 42.61 -14.85 24.11
N PRO A 726 42.57 -16.05 24.71
CA PRO A 726 41.46 -16.49 25.55
C PRO A 726 41.15 -15.51 26.67
N TRP A 727 39.87 -15.29 26.97
CA TRP A 727 39.40 -14.40 28.05
C TRP A 727 39.86 -12.95 27.93
N GLU A 728 40.29 -12.54 26.74
CA GLU A 728 40.77 -11.19 26.48
C GLU A 728 39.61 -10.21 26.56
N GLU A 729 39.82 -9.17 27.37
CA GLU A 729 38.93 -8.06 27.58
C GLU A 729 39.50 -6.85 26.83
N VAL A 730 38.74 -6.36 25.85
CA VAL A 730 39.17 -5.24 25.00
C VAL A 730 38.11 -4.16 25.03
N VAL A 731 38.58 -2.92 25.18
CA VAL A 731 37.74 -1.73 25.18
C VAL A 731 37.82 -1.07 23.81
N PHE A 732 36.66 -0.71 23.27
CA PHE A 732 36.50 -0.10 21.96
C PHE A 732 35.88 1.27 22.08
N THR A 733 36.46 2.25 21.39
CA THR A 733 35.85 3.58 21.22
C THR A 733 34.90 3.54 20.03
N CYS A 734 33.70 4.09 20.21
CA CYS A 734 32.70 4.23 19.16
C CYS A 734 33.18 5.24 18.10
N ARG A 735 32.83 5.03 16.82
CA ARG A 735 33.17 5.96 15.73
C ARG A 735 32.52 7.33 15.88
N GLN A 736 31.30 7.35 16.40
CA GLN A 736 30.50 8.55 16.62
C GLN A 736 29.84 8.49 18.00
N LEU A 737 29.64 9.66 18.60
CA LEU A 737 28.83 9.78 19.82
C LEU A 737 27.41 9.35 19.48
N SER A 738 26.90 8.35 20.20
CA SER A 738 25.54 7.89 19.92
C SER A 738 24.53 8.88 20.48
N LYS A 739 23.37 8.99 19.80
CA LYS A 739 22.19 9.56 20.45
C LYS A 739 21.76 8.65 21.61
N PRO A 740 20.98 9.16 22.59
CA PRO A 740 20.41 8.32 23.64
C PRO A 740 19.36 7.37 23.08
N PHE A 741 19.54 6.06 23.27
CA PHE A 741 18.63 5.01 22.82
C PHE A 741 18.08 4.20 24.00
N SER A 742 16.86 3.68 23.89
CA SER A 742 16.29 2.74 24.87
C SER A 742 16.80 1.30 24.67
N HIS A 743 17.33 0.99 23.49
CA HIS A 743 17.88 -0.33 23.15
C HIS A 743 19.28 -0.20 22.58
N LEU A 744 20.16 -1.14 22.97
CA LEU A 744 21.45 -1.36 22.33
C LEU A 744 21.57 -2.81 21.89
N ARG A 745 22.27 -3.08 20.79
CA ARG A 745 22.54 -4.43 20.31
C ARG A 745 23.96 -4.53 19.79
N ILE A 746 24.58 -5.68 20.05
CA ILE A 746 25.85 -6.07 19.45
C ILE A 746 25.58 -7.27 18.54
N LYS A 747 25.91 -7.12 17.27
CA LYS A 747 25.62 -8.08 16.22
C LYS A 747 26.89 -8.48 15.49
N MET A 748 27.17 -9.76 15.40
CA MET A 748 28.33 -10.32 14.70
C MET A 748 28.07 -10.31 13.19
N THR A 749 28.89 -9.59 12.43
CA THR A 749 28.66 -9.33 10.99
C THR A 749 29.52 -10.19 10.06
N GLY A 750 30.55 -10.86 10.59
CA GLY A 750 31.47 -11.71 9.83
C GLY A 750 31.91 -12.92 10.64
N PRO A 751 32.51 -13.94 9.99
CA PRO A 751 32.88 -15.19 10.64
C PRO A 751 34.08 -15.02 11.59
N THR A 752 34.23 -15.96 12.52
CA THR A 752 35.44 -16.15 13.33
C THR A 752 36.61 -16.63 12.47
N LYS A 753 37.83 -16.70 13.04
CA LYS A 753 39.03 -17.21 12.34
C LYS A 753 38.88 -18.62 11.75
N SER A 754 38.01 -19.45 12.32
CA SER A 754 37.73 -20.81 11.84
C SER A 754 36.61 -20.88 10.81
N GLY A 755 36.05 -19.74 10.38
CA GLY A 755 34.92 -19.69 9.44
C GLY A 755 33.54 -19.85 10.08
N GLN A 756 33.45 -19.99 11.41
CA GLN A 756 32.17 -20.14 12.12
C GLN A 756 31.50 -18.78 12.38
N HIS A 757 30.18 -18.70 12.32
CA HIS A 757 29.38 -17.50 12.63
C HIS A 757 28.85 -17.49 14.06
N ILE A 758 29.57 -18.14 14.98
CA ILE A 758 29.13 -18.24 16.36
C ILE A 758 29.65 -17.06 17.16
N PHE A 759 28.75 -16.34 17.82
CA PHE A 759 29.07 -15.24 18.70
C PHE A 759 29.22 -15.73 20.15
N TRP A 760 30.44 -15.66 20.68
CA TRP A 760 30.77 -16.10 22.04
C TRP A 760 31.25 -14.90 22.83
N LEU A 761 30.52 -14.58 23.89
CA LEU A 761 30.83 -13.47 24.78
C LEU A 761 30.79 -13.95 26.22
N SER A 762 31.65 -13.36 27.03
CA SER A 762 31.77 -13.66 28.46
C SER A 762 31.33 -12.50 29.33
N TYR A 763 31.47 -11.28 28.83
CA TYR A 763 31.03 -10.07 29.50
C TYR A 763 30.90 -8.92 28.49
N VAL A 764 29.93 -8.04 28.73
CA VAL A 764 29.72 -6.80 27.98
C VAL A 764 29.57 -5.66 28.98
N GLU A 765 30.21 -4.53 28.70
CA GLU A 765 30.02 -3.28 29.44
C GLU A 765 29.96 -2.09 28.48
N PHE A 766 29.14 -1.09 28.80
CA PHE A 766 29.01 0.13 28.02
C PHE A 766 29.49 1.34 28.84
N TYR A 767 30.07 2.34 28.18
CA TYR A 767 30.49 3.60 28.80
C TYR A 767 29.95 4.76 28.00
N GLY A 768 29.55 5.83 28.68
CA GLY A 768 28.95 7.00 28.07
C GLY A 768 27.99 7.71 29.03
N LYS A 769 26.86 8.18 28.53
CA LYS A 769 25.88 8.94 29.30
C LYS A 769 24.60 8.13 29.48
N ILE A 770 24.17 8.07 30.72
CA ILE A 770 22.87 7.52 31.10
C ILE A 770 21.91 8.66 31.40
N PHE A 771 20.70 8.51 30.86
CA PHE A 771 19.59 9.44 31.01
C PHE A 771 18.50 8.68 31.75
N ILE A 772 18.35 9.00 33.03
CA ILE A 772 17.32 8.42 33.90
C ILE A 772 16.23 9.47 34.01
N SER A 773 14.99 9.11 33.69
CA SER A 773 13.84 9.93 34.08
C SER A 773 13.74 9.91 35.60
N ASN A 774 13.76 11.08 36.24
CA ASN A 774 13.48 11.15 37.67
C ASN A 774 12.02 10.70 37.86
N THR A 775 11.80 9.53 38.45
CA THR A 775 10.59 9.35 39.24
C THR A 775 10.77 10.17 40.51
N PRO A 776 9.87 11.10 40.85
CA PRO A 776 9.91 11.76 42.14
C PRO A 776 9.60 10.70 43.19
N ASN A 777 10.58 10.36 44.02
CA ASN A 777 10.31 9.66 45.28
C ASN A 777 10.71 10.56 46.45
N GLN A 778 9.74 10.74 47.34
CA GLN A 778 9.77 11.25 48.71
C GLN A 778 9.54 12.75 48.92
N ASN A 779 8.26 13.11 49.05
CA ASN A 779 7.80 13.57 50.36
C ASN A 779 7.27 12.35 51.12
N ASP A 780 7.59 12.33 52.41
CA ASP A 780 7.35 11.33 53.47
C ASP A 780 8.34 10.16 53.58
#